data_AF-A0A3E4U5Z8-F1
#
_entry.id   AF-A0A3E4U5Z8-F1
#
_cell.length_a   1.000
_cell.length_b   1.000
_cell.length_c   1.000
_cell.angle_alpha   90.00
_cell.angle_beta   90.00
_cell.angle_gamma   90.00
#
_symmetry.space_group_name_H-M   'P 1'
#
loop_
_entity.id
_entity.type
_entity.pdbx_description
1 polymer ?
#
loop_
_entity_poly.entity_id
_entity_poly.type
_entity_poly.pdbx_seq_one_letter_code
_entity_poly.pdbx_strand_id
1 'polypeptide(L)'
;MTVTKRQIEIIEYIMNNVSGITGDKLAKYFGVSSRTIRNDILQINSALKGDPLLCQTEGRLLSPSIKASKRIGYYITQGDMEYFRAVLSGGSDRNHVIAPHNRGYAILGHALEEGSCNLYDLEEELFLSQTALREEVLKLRRMLEDKMDLCILVLEGNQARVVDNEEKIRLSIFNIIKYEVQTHTDWGSDYLELLFRGQFDRGEYELFVKAVKDYFGGHEILVSDASLYMVVGAIYATVMRKRQGHELFGVKADEFPVEVLTNLLYHLKAQKLDLTESDEALLKIFLYSIRLVQSQGDTRASALSGVILNEFCQEVLAKYSFDLHQSDELFNNMALHLEYLIRRIDTGYRIDNPILQDIKTQYPYAYEIAILLVPIMFKYKSIPIRDEEIAYMALYVAYFLEKVNRRLKTVVISAPRQSVNAVICNWLNDHFQNQIELVKVLPKHQLEYPSPYGDEGAVTASAVDLIISTEGQRVKTDIPVFRINGIPNQQDFSALNGFIRRMRVSRRFTTIVNKYFNTQCIKIFAKDAGSADWAGKAPFEIVIETLSRKFKEQDKIETVEEYVDDVLSREVNYPTVIGESVMIPHPLMTFAKETAVAAAILKPPVTICKKAVKVIFLLAIEGRPNDDVSILFEFFKQVAMNENLVNTLYEAKDETDFLNRLISISTSIEFVATTDPETAYTDVDFCLAHIRVGQLPMREKDEKIPLKYGVVGQETCGPGGIAYGMRSIPGVLENIEYMEKYSPNCWMLNYSNPAAIVAEACRRFKPDARVINICDMPIGMENNIAKILGFNDRKEMTVRYFGLNHFGWWTSIKDNDGNEYIDKLLAHQLEYGNTLPDEGNNGDYTDNSWYETAKKVKDLTAIDPTMAPNSYFQYYLFGDDMVAHTNPEYTRANQVMDGREKRVFGECARIAEAGTAEGTSLEIGIHASFIVDLATALAFNTHERMLLIVRNNGAIENFDKDAMVEIPCIVGKDGYEPITIGTIPTFQKGLMEQQVAVEKLTVDAYEQGSYHKLWQALTLSKTVPSANVAKKILDDYIEVNKEYWPELK
;
A
#
# COMPACT_ATOMS: atom_id res chain seq x y z
N MET A 1 35.32 24.75 9.77
CA MET A 1 35.17 23.31 9.46
C MET A 1 34.88 23.18 7.97
N THR A 2 35.66 22.42 7.19
CA THR A 2 35.44 22.26 5.74
C THR A 2 34.71 20.94 5.45
N VAL A 3 33.42 21.02 5.15
CA VAL A 3 32.58 19.91 4.68
C VAL A 3 32.04 20.27 3.29
N THR A 4 32.07 19.31 2.35
CA THR A 4 31.59 19.52 0.97
C THR A 4 30.05 19.47 0.88
N LYS A 5 29.45 20.01 -0.20
CA LYS A 5 27.99 19.94 -0.43
C LYS A 5 27.45 18.51 -0.33
N ARG A 6 28.11 17.53 -0.97
CA ARG A 6 27.75 16.10 -0.87
C ARG A 6 27.81 15.58 0.57
N GLN A 7 28.79 16.03 1.36
CA GLN A 7 28.91 15.63 2.76
C GLN A 7 27.81 16.26 3.64
N ILE A 8 27.40 17.49 3.34
CA ILE A 8 26.25 18.17 3.96
C ILE A 8 24.96 17.40 3.64
N GLU A 9 24.71 17.08 2.37
CA GLU A 9 23.54 16.30 1.97
C GLU A 9 23.55 14.90 2.59
N ILE A 10 24.72 14.24 2.72
CA ILE A 10 24.86 12.96 3.44
C ILE A 10 24.48 13.12 4.93
N ILE A 11 24.90 14.21 5.58
CA ILE A 11 24.54 14.51 6.98
C ILE A 11 23.03 14.70 7.09
N GLU A 12 22.43 15.56 6.27
CA GLU A 12 20.97 15.81 6.26
C GLU A 12 20.17 14.54 6.00
N TYR A 13 20.59 13.74 5.03
CA TYR A 13 19.93 12.49 4.69
C TYR A 13 19.97 11.50 5.86
N ILE A 14 21.10 11.37 6.55
CA ILE A 14 21.22 10.52 7.74
C ILE A 14 20.39 11.09 8.90
N MET A 15 20.36 12.41 9.09
CA MET A 15 19.54 13.05 10.13
C MET A 15 18.04 12.85 9.93
N ASN A 16 17.57 12.84 8.67
CA ASN A 16 16.18 12.57 8.32
C ASN A 16 15.80 11.09 8.43
N ASN A 17 16.79 10.19 8.55
CA ASN A 17 16.61 8.74 8.68
C ASN A 17 17.07 8.26 10.06
N VAL A 18 16.32 8.65 11.09
CA VAL A 18 16.68 8.43 12.51
C VAL A 18 16.83 6.95 12.87
N SER A 19 16.17 6.04 12.14
CA SER A 19 16.28 4.58 12.30
C SER A 19 17.56 3.97 11.69
N GLY A 20 18.37 4.76 10.99
CA GLY A 20 19.61 4.36 10.33
C GLY A 20 19.45 4.00 8.86
N ILE A 21 20.54 4.14 8.09
CA ILE A 21 20.54 3.89 6.64
C ILE A 21 21.77 3.13 6.15
N THR A 22 21.56 2.12 5.30
CA THR A 22 22.66 1.33 4.73
C THR A 22 23.52 2.14 3.75
N GLY A 23 24.80 1.81 3.68
CA GLY A 23 25.73 2.44 2.74
C GLY A 23 25.32 2.27 1.26
N ASP A 24 24.65 1.16 0.92
CA ASP A 24 24.18 0.90 -0.45
C ASP A 24 22.97 1.76 -0.82
N LYS A 25 22.07 2.05 0.13
CA LYS A 25 20.97 3.00 -0.09
C LYS A 25 21.51 4.42 -0.28
N LEU A 26 22.47 4.85 0.56
CA LEU A 26 23.16 6.14 0.38
C LEU A 26 23.88 6.20 -0.97
N ALA A 27 24.61 5.14 -1.35
CA ALA A 27 25.31 5.05 -2.62
C ALA A 27 24.37 5.20 -3.83
N LYS A 28 23.23 4.50 -3.79
CA LYS A 28 22.18 4.59 -4.82
C LYS A 28 21.57 5.99 -4.91
N TYR A 29 21.26 6.60 -3.76
CA TYR A 29 20.67 7.94 -3.70
C TYR A 29 21.62 9.01 -4.26
N PHE A 30 22.89 8.97 -3.86
CA PHE A 30 23.90 9.96 -4.26
C PHE A 30 24.59 9.64 -5.61
N GLY A 31 24.23 8.54 -6.28
CA GLY A 31 24.82 8.14 -7.56
C GLY A 31 26.34 7.84 -7.47
N VAL A 32 26.82 7.38 -6.32
CA VAL A 32 28.25 7.08 -6.07
C VAL A 32 28.44 5.65 -5.55
N SER A 33 29.69 5.19 -5.46
CA SER A 33 29.97 3.87 -4.88
C SER A 33 29.83 3.85 -3.35
N SER A 34 29.49 2.70 -2.76
CA SER A 34 29.47 2.52 -1.29
C SER A 34 30.84 2.78 -0.64
N ARG A 35 31.93 2.64 -1.41
CA ARG A 35 33.30 3.01 -1.00
C ARG A 35 33.44 4.54 -0.88
N THR A 36 32.83 5.30 -1.78
CA THR A 36 32.80 6.77 -1.75
C THR A 36 32.04 7.27 -0.52
N ILE A 37 30.85 6.72 -0.26
CA ILE A 37 30.06 7.04 0.95
C ILE A 37 30.86 6.77 2.23
N ARG A 38 31.55 5.62 2.30
CA ARG A 38 32.39 5.29 3.47
C ARG A 38 33.52 6.31 3.66
N ASN A 39 34.16 6.74 2.58
CA ASN A 39 35.22 7.76 2.65
C ASN A 39 34.67 9.14 3.07
N ASP A 40 33.50 9.54 2.55
CA ASP A 40 32.86 10.80 2.93
C ASP A 40 32.51 10.82 4.42
N ILE A 41 31.94 9.72 4.95
CA ILE A 41 31.63 9.57 6.38
C ILE A 41 32.89 9.60 7.25
N LEU A 42 33.99 8.97 6.79
CA LEU A 42 35.28 9.06 7.49
C LEU A 42 35.82 10.49 7.53
N GLN A 43 35.70 11.24 6.43
CA GLN A 43 36.13 12.65 6.36
C GLN A 43 35.26 13.55 7.26
N ILE A 44 33.94 13.37 7.24
CA ILE A 44 33.01 14.08 8.14
C ILE A 44 33.39 13.85 9.61
N ASN A 45 33.56 12.58 10.00
CA ASN A 45 33.91 12.21 11.37
C ASN A 45 35.31 12.68 11.78
N SER A 46 36.25 12.76 10.83
CA SER A 46 37.60 13.30 11.07
C SER A 46 37.58 14.82 11.27
N ALA A 47 36.78 15.53 10.48
CA ALA A 47 36.62 16.98 10.59
C ALA A 47 36.00 17.40 11.94
N LEU A 48 35.08 16.59 12.48
CA LEU A 48 34.44 16.82 13.78
C LEU A 48 35.34 16.54 14.99
N LYS A 49 36.42 15.76 14.83
CA LYS A 49 37.38 15.47 15.91
C LYS A 49 38.39 16.59 16.15
N GLY A 50 38.53 17.54 15.22
CA GLY A 50 39.62 18.52 15.21
C GLY A 50 39.30 19.89 15.83
N ASP A 51 38.09 20.16 16.29
CA ASP A 51 37.70 21.48 16.79
C ASP A 51 37.90 21.60 18.33
N PRO A 52 38.86 22.41 18.82
CA PRO A 52 39.15 22.55 20.24
C PRO A 52 38.03 23.23 21.04
N LEU A 53 37.13 23.96 20.38
CA LEU A 53 36.00 24.66 21.02
C LEU A 53 34.88 23.72 21.46
N LEU A 54 34.83 22.49 20.94
CA LEU A 54 33.79 21.48 21.26
C LEU A 54 34.17 20.56 22.43
N CYS A 55 35.35 20.71 23.02
CA CYS A 55 35.88 19.81 24.07
C CYS A 55 35.78 20.35 25.50
N GLN A 56 34.95 21.38 25.76
CA GLN A 56 34.79 21.95 27.10
C GLN A 56 33.32 22.02 27.54
N THR A 57 32.69 20.86 27.75
CA THR A 57 31.59 20.74 28.71
C THR A 57 31.61 19.37 29.38
N GLU A 58 31.56 19.42 30.71
CA GLU A 58 31.53 18.38 31.72
C GLU A 58 31.31 16.92 31.26
N GLY A 59 32.34 16.08 31.42
CA GLY A 59 32.17 14.66 31.79
C GLY A 59 31.96 13.61 30.71
N ARG A 60 31.95 13.92 29.40
CA ARG A 60 31.92 12.90 28.33
C ARG A 60 32.97 13.14 27.24
N LEU A 61 33.99 12.29 27.22
CA LEU A 61 35.08 12.21 26.23
C LEU A 61 34.62 11.50 24.93
N LEU A 62 33.55 11.95 24.28
CA LEU A 62 33.14 11.42 22.97
C LEU A 62 32.85 12.56 22.00
N SER A 63 33.71 12.71 20.99
CA SER A 63 33.47 13.62 19.86
C SER A 63 32.23 13.18 19.07
N PRO A 64 31.37 14.11 18.64
CA PRO A 64 30.20 13.80 17.82
C PRO A 64 30.64 13.14 16.51
N SER A 65 29.91 12.10 16.09
CA SER A 65 30.26 11.32 14.91
C SER A 65 29.06 10.55 14.36
N ILE A 66 28.99 10.41 13.03
CA ILE A 66 28.12 9.44 12.37
C ILE A 66 28.57 8.04 12.78
N LYS A 67 27.67 7.27 13.39
CA LYS A 67 27.90 5.88 13.84
C LYS A 67 27.58 4.90 12.72
N ALA A 68 28.14 3.70 12.80
CA ALA A 68 27.86 2.62 11.86
C ALA A 68 27.44 1.34 12.61
N SER A 69 26.44 0.64 12.10
CA SER A 69 25.90 -0.62 12.62
C SER A 69 25.69 -1.62 11.48
N LYS A 70 25.96 -2.91 11.74
CA LYS A 70 25.67 -3.99 10.78
C LYS A 70 24.18 -4.23 10.56
N ARG A 71 23.32 -3.86 11.52
CA ARG A 71 21.86 -4.12 11.48
C ARG A 71 21.07 -2.97 10.85
N ILE A 72 21.48 -1.72 11.10
CA ILE A 72 20.73 -0.52 10.68
C ILE A 72 21.53 0.45 9.79
N GLY A 73 22.82 0.17 9.52
CA GLY A 73 23.66 1.06 8.70
C GLY A 73 24.21 2.27 9.47
N TYR A 74 24.30 3.42 8.81
CA TYR A 74 24.80 4.68 9.36
C TYR A 74 23.70 5.48 10.05
N TYR A 75 23.98 6.07 11.20
CA TYR A 75 23.01 6.83 12.00
C TYR A 75 23.70 7.90 12.87
N ILE A 76 22.93 8.89 13.33
CA ILE A 76 23.37 9.93 14.27
C ILE A 76 22.57 9.75 15.56
N THR A 77 23.24 9.81 16.72
CA THR A 77 22.56 9.66 18.01
C THR A 77 21.81 10.93 18.39
N GLN A 78 20.75 10.81 19.20
CA GLN A 78 19.98 11.98 19.65
C GLN A 78 20.84 13.03 20.37
N GLY A 79 21.88 12.61 21.10
CA GLY A 79 22.83 13.51 21.76
C GLY A 79 23.81 14.19 20.80
N ASP A 80 24.05 13.64 19.61
CA ASP A 80 24.90 14.24 18.57
C ASP A 80 24.11 15.16 17.63
N MET A 81 22.77 15.07 17.59
CA MET A 81 21.92 15.79 16.63
C MET A 81 22.04 17.31 16.71
N GLU A 82 22.17 17.89 17.90
CA GLU A 82 22.33 19.35 18.06
C GLU A 82 23.64 19.85 17.45
N TYR A 83 24.71 19.05 17.51
CA TYR A 83 26.00 19.39 16.90
C TYR A 83 25.93 19.35 15.38
N PHE A 84 25.29 18.33 14.81
CA PHE A 84 25.11 18.27 13.35
C PHE A 84 24.18 19.38 12.85
N ARG A 85 23.15 19.80 13.61
CA ARG A 85 22.36 21.01 13.30
C ARG A 85 23.19 22.28 13.33
N ALA A 86 24.13 22.41 14.28
CA ALA A 86 25.04 23.55 14.34
C ALA A 86 25.99 23.60 13.12
N VAL A 87 26.48 22.44 12.66
CA VAL A 87 27.29 22.34 11.42
C VAL A 87 26.50 22.73 10.18
N LEU A 88 25.20 22.41 10.13
CA LEU A 88 24.31 22.80 9.03
C LEU A 88 23.96 24.31 9.08
N SER A 89 24.02 24.95 10.25
CA SER A 89 23.67 26.37 10.45
C SER A 89 24.87 27.32 10.48
N GLY A 90 26.10 26.82 10.67
CA GLY A 90 27.33 27.61 10.72
C GLY A 90 27.92 27.88 9.33
N GLY A 91 27.44 28.90 8.63
CA GLY A 91 28.08 29.46 7.44
C GLY A 91 28.90 30.71 7.78
N SER A 92 30.24 30.63 7.79
CA SER A 92 31.08 31.85 7.68
C SER A 92 32.56 31.62 7.35
N ASP A 93 33.15 30.43 7.59
CA ASP A 93 34.55 30.16 7.20
C ASP A 93 34.64 28.94 6.28
N ARG A 94 34.36 29.14 4.99
CA ARG A 94 34.50 28.12 3.93
C ARG A 94 35.74 28.42 3.08
N ASN A 95 36.83 27.68 3.29
CA ASN A 95 37.88 27.57 2.27
C ASN A 95 37.24 26.97 1.00
N HIS A 96 37.18 27.78 -0.05
CA HIS A 96 36.42 27.56 -1.29
C HIS A 96 36.94 26.34 -2.07
N VAL A 97 36.24 25.21 -1.94
CA VAL A 97 36.29 24.16 -2.97
C VAL A 97 35.00 24.27 -3.78
N ILE A 98 35.12 24.75 -5.02
CA ILE A 98 33.96 24.88 -5.92
C ILE A 98 33.38 23.50 -6.19
N ALA A 99 32.11 23.33 -5.84
CA ALA A 99 31.39 22.07 -6.03
C ALA A 99 31.38 21.66 -7.50
N PRO A 100 31.46 20.35 -7.85
CA PRO A 100 31.59 19.90 -9.24
C PRO A 100 30.57 20.47 -10.22
N HIS A 101 29.30 20.62 -9.83
CA HIS A 101 28.24 21.19 -10.67
C HIS A 101 28.41 22.70 -10.94
N ASN A 102 29.15 23.41 -10.09
CA ASN A 102 29.35 24.87 -10.18
C ASN A 102 30.64 25.27 -10.92
N ARG A 103 31.50 24.30 -11.26
CA ARG A 103 32.82 24.58 -11.88
C ARG A 103 32.69 25.21 -13.26
N GLY A 104 31.67 24.81 -14.02
CA GLY A 104 31.34 25.45 -15.29
C GLY A 104 31.05 26.95 -15.13
N TYR A 105 30.32 27.35 -14.09
CA TYR A 105 29.98 28.75 -13.85
C TYR A 105 31.18 29.61 -13.51
N ALA A 106 32.17 29.06 -12.80
CA ALA A 106 33.43 29.74 -12.54
C ALA A 106 34.17 30.05 -13.85
N ILE A 107 34.28 29.07 -14.75
CA ILE A 107 34.92 29.25 -16.06
C ILE A 107 34.15 30.28 -16.90
N LEU A 108 32.82 30.21 -16.90
CA LEU A 108 31.98 31.21 -17.58
C LEU A 108 32.15 32.61 -16.98
N GLY A 109 32.26 32.74 -15.66
CA GLY A 109 32.48 34.03 -15.00
C GLY A 109 33.77 34.72 -15.44
N HIS A 110 34.87 33.99 -15.53
CA HIS A 110 36.13 34.49 -16.10
C HIS A 110 35.95 34.96 -17.55
N ALA A 111 35.27 34.15 -18.37
CA ALA A 111 35.04 34.50 -19.76
C ALA A 111 34.05 35.68 -19.94
N LEU A 112 33.11 35.88 -19.01
CA LEU A 112 32.17 37.01 -19.01
C LEU A 112 32.84 38.35 -18.65
N GLU A 113 33.89 38.31 -17.82
CA GLU A 113 34.64 39.49 -17.39
C GLU A 113 35.63 39.96 -18.46
N GLU A 114 36.40 39.04 -19.05
CA GLU A 114 37.47 39.37 -19.99
C GLU A 114 37.09 39.15 -21.47
N GLY A 115 35.90 38.62 -21.75
CA GLY A 115 35.42 38.20 -23.07
C GLY A 115 35.95 36.83 -23.51
N SER A 116 37.10 36.40 -23.01
CA SER A 116 37.61 35.04 -23.09
C SER A 116 38.50 34.71 -21.89
N CYS A 117 38.64 33.43 -21.57
CA CYS A 117 39.58 32.96 -20.56
C CYS A 117 40.40 31.78 -21.09
N ASN A 118 41.66 31.73 -20.69
CA ASN A 118 42.56 30.63 -21.02
C ASN A 118 42.50 29.56 -19.93
N LEU A 119 42.21 28.31 -20.31
CA LEU A 119 42.03 27.22 -19.36
C LEU A 119 43.31 26.89 -18.56
N TYR A 120 44.50 27.23 -19.06
CA TYR A 120 45.75 27.05 -18.30
C TYR A 120 45.79 27.90 -17.02
N ASP A 121 45.28 29.12 -17.10
CA ASP A 121 45.33 30.07 -16.00
C ASP A 121 44.34 29.67 -14.88
N LEU A 122 43.41 28.76 -15.19
CA LEU A 122 42.38 28.25 -14.27
C LEU A 122 42.75 26.91 -13.60
N GLU A 123 43.86 26.25 -13.97
CA GLU A 123 44.25 24.96 -13.40
C GLU A 123 44.57 25.07 -11.90
N GLU A 124 45.29 26.12 -11.52
CA GLU A 124 45.66 26.40 -10.13
C GLU A 124 44.47 26.93 -9.31
N GLU A 125 43.58 27.71 -9.93
CA GLU A 125 42.40 28.29 -9.26
C GLU A 125 41.31 27.25 -8.98
N LEU A 126 41.03 26.37 -9.97
CA LEU A 126 39.95 25.38 -9.89
C LEU A 126 40.43 23.99 -9.43
N PHE A 127 41.74 23.80 -9.25
CA PHE A 127 42.39 22.53 -8.89
C PHE A 127 42.01 21.38 -9.85
N LEU A 128 41.98 21.67 -11.15
CA LEU A 128 41.60 20.73 -12.21
C LEU A 128 42.68 20.63 -13.28
N SER A 129 42.85 19.44 -13.85
CA SER A 129 43.69 19.27 -15.04
C SER A 129 43.04 19.90 -16.27
N GLN A 130 43.85 20.26 -17.26
CA GLN A 130 43.38 20.76 -18.56
C GLN A 130 42.27 19.93 -19.19
N THR A 131 42.40 18.60 -19.17
CA THR A 131 41.38 17.69 -19.74
C THR A 131 40.06 17.79 -18.97
N ALA A 132 40.10 17.89 -17.65
CA ALA A 132 38.92 18.06 -16.83
C ALA A 132 38.26 19.43 -17.06
N LEU A 133 39.04 20.51 -17.15
CA LEU A 133 38.50 21.85 -17.47
C LEU A 133 37.80 21.89 -18.83
N ARG A 134 38.37 21.25 -19.85
CA ARG A 134 37.71 21.11 -21.16
C ARG A 134 36.40 20.35 -21.08
N GLU A 135 36.36 19.26 -20.31
CA GLU A 135 35.12 18.51 -20.08
C GLU A 135 34.06 19.36 -19.37
N GLU A 136 34.45 20.18 -18.38
CA GLU A 136 33.52 21.10 -17.70
C GLU A 136 32.94 22.15 -18.66
N VAL A 137 33.76 22.75 -19.53
CA VAL A 137 33.28 23.67 -20.58
C VAL A 137 32.30 22.97 -21.53
N LEU A 138 32.61 21.74 -21.97
CA LEU A 138 31.74 20.97 -22.86
C LEU A 138 30.45 20.50 -22.17
N LYS A 139 30.46 20.28 -20.85
CA LYS A 139 29.27 19.97 -20.05
C LYS A 139 28.37 21.19 -19.94
N LEU A 140 28.93 22.35 -19.55
CA LEU A 140 28.17 23.59 -19.45
C LEU A 140 27.59 23.97 -20.82
N ARG A 141 28.40 23.89 -21.88
CA ARG A 141 27.94 24.14 -23.24
C ARG A 141 26.75 23.27 -23.64
N ARG A 142 26.83 21.95 -23.43
CA ARG A 142 25.72 21.04 -23.70
C ARG A 142 24.48 21.36 -22.87
N MET A 143 24.67 21.72 -21.59
CA MET A 143 23.57 22.15 -20.73
C MET A 143 22.87 23.40 -21.29
N LEU A 144 23.64 24.43 -21.68
CA LEU A 144 23.11 25.66 -22.27
C LEU A 144 22.40 25.39 -23.61
N GLU A 145 22.97 24.54 -24.47
CA GLU A 145 22.36 24.12 -25.74
C GLU A 145 21.06 23.32 -25.52
N ASP A 146 21.11 22.23 -24.74
CA ASP A 146 19.99 21.29 -24.58
C ASP A 146 18.82 21.91 -23.80
N LYS A 147 19.11 22.66 -22.74
CA LYS A 147 18.09 23.20 -21.83
C LYS A 147 17.61 24.59 -22.20
N MET A 148 18.45 25.41 -22.84
CA MET A 148 18.20 26.85 -22.99
C MET A 148 18.21 27.34 -24.45
N ASP A 149 18.56 26.48 -25.42
CA ASP A 149 18.64 26.81 -26.86
C ASP A 149 19.48 28.07 -27.17
N LEU A 150 20.46 28.33 -26.30
CA LEU A 150 21.35 29.49 -26.33
C LEU A 150 22.76 29.02 -25.98
N CYS A 151 23.73 29.28 -26.83
CA CYS A 151 25.12 28.85 -26.62
C CYS A 151 26.09 30.01 -26.76
N ILE A 152 26.30 30.72 -25.65
CA ILE A 152 27.22 31.85 -25.61
C ILE A 152 28.67 31.44 -25.36
N LEU A 153 28.96 30.17 -25.06
CA LEU A 153 30.30 29.73 -24.65
C LEU A 153 30.90 28.79 -25.69
N VAL A 154 31.97 29.23 -26.37
CA VAL A 154 32.68 28.45 -27.37
C VAL A 154 34.09 28.11 -26.88
N LEU A 155 34.52 26.88 -27.14
CA LEU A 155 35.86 26.40 -26.84
C LEU A 155 36.70 26.37 -28.13
N GLU A 156 37.66 27.28 -28.26
CA GLU A 156 38.61 27.36 -29.39
C GLU A 156 40.02 27.05 -28.86
N GLY A 157 40.58 25.88 -29.20
CA GLY A 157 41.87 25.47 -28.65
C GLY A 157 41.80 25.37 -27.12
N ASN A 158 42.59 26.14 -26.38
CA ASN A 158 42.57 26.21 -24.90
C ASN A 158 41.85 27.45 -24.35
N GLN A 159 41.14 28.20 -25.19
CA GLN A 159 40.38 29.37 -24.76
C GLN A 159 38.88 29.08 -24.75
N ALA A 160 38.23 29.38 -23.63
CA ALA A 160 36.78 29.46 -23.56
C ALA A 160 36.38 30.93 -23.78
N ARG A 161 35.56 31.19 -24.81
CA ARG A 161 35.21 32.55 -25.25
C ARG A 161 33.71 32.74 -25.19
N VAL A 162 33.28 33.90 -24.68
CA VAL A 162 31.88 34.31 -24.79
C VAL A 162 31.67 34.89 -26.19
N VAL A 163 30.73 34.30 -26.92
CA VAL A 163 30.27 34.73 -28.24
C VAL A 163 28.81 35.16 -28.13
N ASP A 164 28.36 36.03 -29.03
CA ASP A 164 27.05 36.71 -29.07
C ASP A 164 27.02 38.14 -28.47
N ASN A 165 25.86 38.78 -28.63
CA ASN A 165 25.57 40.13 -28.17
C ASN A 165 25.09 40.14 -26.70
N GLU A 166 25.09 41.32 -26.08
CA GLU A 166 24.75 41.47 -24.65
C GLU A 166 23.32 41.00 -24.33
N GLU A 167 22.38 41.07 -25.29
CA GLU A 167 21.03 40.54 -25.14
C GLU A 167 21.05 39.02 -24.90
N LYS A 168 21.72 38.28 -25.78
CA LYS A 168 21.85 36.82 -25.69
C LYS A 168 22.66 36.39 -24.47
N ILE A 169 23.71 37.12 -24.14
CA ILE A 169 24.52 36.88 -22.93
C ILE A 169 23.66 36.98 -21.66
N ARG A 170 22.89 38.06 -21.52
CA ARG A 170 22.02 38.25 -20.35
C ARG A 170 20.90 37.21 -20.29
N LEU A 171 20.29 36.86 -21.42
CA LEU A 171 19.30 35.77 -21.47
C LEU A 171 19.89 34.43 -21.05
N SER A 172 21.13 34.12 -21.44
CA SER A 172 21.83 32.91 -20.96
C SER A 172 22.06 32.95 -19.46
N ILE A 173 22.47 34.08 -18.89
CA ILE A 173 22.63 34.23 -17.43
C ILE A 173 21.28 34.06 -16.72
N PHE A 174 20.22 34.66 -17.22
CA PHE A 174 18.87 34.52 -16.66
C PHE A 174 18.38 33.06 -16.71
N ASN A 175 18.68 32.34 -17.79
CA ASN A 175 18.35 30.92 -17.88
C ASN A 175 19.22 30.04 -16.95
N ILE A 176 20.47 30.40 -16.66
CA ILE A 176 21.28 29.76 -15.62
C ILE A 176 20.63 29.96 -14.24
N ILE A 177 20.27 31.21 -13.89
CA ILE A 177 19.53 31.53 -12.65
C ILE A 177 18.29 30.65 -12.54
N LYS A 178 17.50 30.59 -13.60
CA LYS A 178 16.31 29.76 -13.66
C LYS A 178 16.62 28.28 -13.43
N TYR A 179 17.59 27.72 -14.13
CA TYR A 179 17.96 26.31 -14.00
C TYR A 179 18.38 25.98 -12.56
N GLU A 180 19.24 26.80 -11.96
CA GLU A 180 19.69 26.62 -10.59
C GLU A 180 18.53 26.68 -9.60
N VAL A 181 17.63 27.64 -9.76
CA VAL A 181 16.47 27.80 -8.89
C VAL A 181 15.43 26.67 -9.05
N GLN A 182 15.29 26.10 -10.25
CA GLN A 182 14.36 24.98 -10.49
C GLN A 182 14.91 23.63 -10.06
N THR A 183 16.23 23.45 -10.06
CA THR A 183 16.86 22.14 -9.82
C THR A 183 17.34 21.95 -8.39
N HIS A 184 17.64 23.04 -7.66
CA HIS A 184 18.16 22.97 -6.30
C HIS A 184 17.17 23.56 -5.28
N THR A 185 17.20 23.01 -4.06
CA THR A 185 16.38 23.46 -2.93
C THR A 185 17.03 24.57 -2.11
N ASP A 186 18.35 24.73 -2.24
CA ASP A 186 19.11 25.85 -1.67
C ASP A 186 19.34 26.91 -2.76
N TRP A 187 18.55 27.98 -2.71
CA TRP A 187 18.62 29.10 -3.66
C TRP A 187 19.70 30.13 -3.28
N GLY A 188 20.79 29.67 -2.66
CA GLY A 188 21.94 30.50 -2.35
C GLY A 188 22.54 31.17 -3.59
N SER A 189 23.22 32.30 -3.37
CA SER A 189 23.82 33.10 -4.44
C SER A 189 25.17 32.59 -4.93
N ASP A 190 25.58 31.38 -4.55
CA ASP A 190 26.93 30.86 -4.80
C ASP A 190 27.24 30.77 -6.31
N TYR A 191 26.25 30.46 -7.16
CA TYR A 191 26.45 30.47 -8.62
C TYR A 191 26.56 31.89 -9.20
N LEU A 192 25.87 32.89 -8.61
CA LEU A 192 25.99 34.30 -8.99
C LEU A 192 27.37 34.84 -8.58
N GLU A 193 27.85 34.46 -7.41
CA GLU A 193 29.20 34.78 -6.92
C GLU A 193 30.26 34.25 -7.89
N LEU A 194 30.09 33.06 -8.43
CA LEU A 194 31.01 32.50 -9.43
C LEU A 194 30.91 33.18 -10.80
N LEU A 195 29.70 33.56 -11.23
CA LEU A 195 29.49 34.24 -12.52
C LEU A 195 30.01 35.68 -12.52
N PHE A 196 29.87 36.41 -11.40
CA PHE A 196 30.23 37.83 -11.30
C PHE A 196 31.52 38.09 -10.50
N ARG A 197 32.10 37.04 -9.91
CA ARG A 197 33.40 37.02 -9.25
C ARG A 197 33.54 38.17 -8.25
N GLY A 198 34.70 38.85 -8.22
CA GLY A 198 35.04 39.89 -7.24
C GLY A 198 34.14 41.14 -7.25
N GLN A 199 33.16 41.24 -8.14
CA GLN A 199 32.15 42.30 -8.14
C GLN A 199 30.84 41.90 -7.45
N PHE A 200 30.65 40.61 -7.13
CA PHE A 200 29.50 40.13 -6.39
C PHE A 200 29.68 40.37 -4.88
N ASP A 201 28.79 41.15 -4.28
CA ASP A 201 28.70 41.28 -2.82
C ASP A 201 27.47 40.51 -2.30
N ARG A 202 27.72 39.51 -1.45
CA ARG A 202 26.68 38.66 -0.85
C ARG A 202 25.74 39.44 0.06
N GLY A 203 26.27 40.37 0.85
CA GLY A 203 25.46 41.22 1.73
C GLY A 203 24.59 42.19 0.93
N GLU A 204 25.12 42.75 -0.17
CA GLU A 204 24.35 43.56 -1.10
C GLU A 204 23.19 42.75 -1.73
N TYR A 205 23.48 41.54 -2.21
CA TYR A 205 22.46 40.67 -2.77
C TYR A 205 21.36 40.32 -1.76
N GLU A 206 21.72 40.01 -0.50
CA GLU A 206 20.74 39.73 0.56
C GLU A 206 19.86 40.94 0.90
N LEU A 207 20.43 42.14 0.91
CA LEU A 207 19.65 43.38 1.05
C LEU A 207 18.71 43.58 -0.14
N PHE A 208 19.15 43.23 -1.35
CA PHE A 208 18.34 43.30 -2.55
C PHE A 208 17.17 42.29 -2.52
N VAL A 209 17.42 41.04 -2.11
CA VAL A 209 16.39 40.02 -1.84
C VAL A 209 15.37 40.56 -0.85
N LYS A 210 15.84 41.16 0.26
CA LYS A 210 14.97 41.74 1.29
C LYS A 210 14.08 42.86 0.73
N ALA A 211 14.65 43.78 -0.06
CA ALA A 211 13.90 44.87 -0.65
C ALA A 211 12.75 44.39 -1.56
N VAL A 212 13.01 43.36 -2.39
CA VAL A 212 11.97 42.77 -3.24
C VAL A 212 10.92 42.00 -2.43
N LYS A 213 11.34 41.26 -1.38
CA LYS A 213 10.42 40.60 -0.43
C LYS A 213 9.50 41.60 0.25
N ASP A 214 10.05 42.69 0.76
CA ASP A 214 9.31 43.75 1.44
C ASP A 214 8.32 44.43 0.46
N TYR A 215 8.74 44.66 -0.79
CA TYR A 215 7.85 45.19 -1.83
C TYR A 215 6.69 44.24 -2.13
N PHE A 216 6.95 42.95 -2.37
CA PHE A 216 5.89 41.98 -2.64
C PHE A 216 4.94 41.80 -1.46
N GLY A 217 5.47 41.71 -0.23
CA GLY A 217 4.66 41.63 0.98
C GLY A 217 3.80 42.88 1.20
N GLY A 218 4.36 44.07 0.97
CA GLY A 218 3.66 45.35 1.13
C GLY A 218 2.58 45.64 0.08
N HIS A 219 2.61 44.95 -1.07
CA HIS A 219 1.63 45.10 -2.15
C HIS A 219 0.74 43.85 -2.35
N GLU A 220 0.76 42.92 -1.39
CA GLU A 220 0.00 41.66 -1.39
C GLU A 220 0.22 40.83 -2.67
N ILE A 221 1.47 40.77 -3.15
CA ILE A 221 1.86 39.97 -4.31
C ILE A 221 2.25 38.57 -3.84
N LEU A 222 1.45 37.58 -4.25
CA LEU A 222 1.70 36.16 -4.06
C LEU A 222 2.65 35.65 -5.14
N VAL A 223 3.78 35.09 -4.70
CA VAL A 223 4.83 34.52 -5.54
C VAL A 223 5.45 33.32 -4.85
N SER A 224 5.89 32.31 -5.61
CA SER A 224 6.67 31.21 -5.03
C SER A 224 8.09 31.68 -4.68
N ASP A 225 8.74 31.07 -3.69
CA ASP A 225 10.12 31.44 -3.33
C ASP A 225 11.07 31.26 -4.52
N ALA A 226 10.90 30.19 -5.31
CA ALA A 226 11.64 29.99 -6.55
C ALA A 226 11.45 31.18 -7.52
N SER A 227 10.20 31.57 -7.80
CA SER A 227 9.92 32.72 -8.67
C SER A 227 10.47 34.04 -8.12
N LEU A 228 10.46 34.23 -6.80
CA LEU A 228 11.08 35.38 -6.15
C LEU A 228 12.58 35.43 -6.43
N TYR A 229 13.32 34.35 -6.20
CA TYR A 229 14.78 34.32 -6.43
C TYR A 229 15.12 34.43 -7.92
N MET A 230 14.26 33.97 -8.84
CA MET A 230 14.42 34.24 -10.28
C MET A 230 14.30 35.73 -10.61
N VAL A 231 13.28 36.42 -10.06
CA VAL A 231 13.10 37.87 -10.26
C VAL A 231 14.29 38.64 -9.70
N VAL A 232 14.64 38.37 -8.45
CA VAL A 232 15.75 39.05 -7.76
C VAL A 232 17.07 38.79 -8.49
N GLY A 233 17.37 37.54 -8.82
CA GLY A 233 18.58 37.13 -9.52
C GLY A 233 18.72 37.79 -10.88
N ALA A 234 17.66 37.84 -11.69
CA ALA A 234 17.69 38.45 -13.02
C ALA A 234 17.93 39.97 -12.97
N ILE A 235 17.24 40.67 -12.05
CA ILE A 235 17.46 42.11 -11.87
C ILE A 235 18.89 42.38 -11.37
N TYR A 236 19.35 41.61 -10.38
CA TYR A 236 20.70 41.79 -9.85
C TYR A 236 21.79 41.49 -10.88
N ALA A 237 21.64 40.42 -11.66
CA ALA A 237 22.53 40.09 -12.77
C ALA A 237 22.61 41.21 -13.82
N THR A 238 21.48 41.86 -14.11
CA THR A 238 21.42 43.03 -15.01
C THR A 238 22.26 44.18 -14.47
N VAL A 239 22.15 44.47 -13.17
CA VAL A 239 22.94 45.52 -12.51
C VAL A 239 24.44 45.18 -12.54
N MET A 240 24.81 43.92 -12.28
CA MET A 240 26.21 43.47 -12.34
C MET A 240 26.81 43.65 -13.74
N ARG A 241 26.11 43.23 -14.80
CA ARG A 241 26.58 43.41 -16.18
C ARG A 241 26.80 44.89 -16.54
N LYS A 242 25.93 45.78 -16.06
CA LYS A 242 26.10 47.23 -16.23
C LYS A 242 27.31 47.76 -15.46
N ARG A 243 27.55 47.31 -14.22
CA ARG A 243 28.74 47.68 -13.43
C ARG A 243 30.05 47.23 -14.09
N GLN A 244 30.01 46.09 -14.79
CA GLN A 244 31.10 45.59 -15.64
C GLN A 244 31.27 46.39 -16.95
N GLY A 245 30.44 47.41 -17.21
CA GLY A 245 30.54 48.28 -18.37
C GLY A 245 29.81 47.76 -19.62
N HIS A 246 28.98 46.72 -19.49
CA HIS A 246 28.24 46.14 -20.61
C HIS A 246 26.82 46.71 -20.68
N GLU A 247 26.59 47.67 -21.58
CA GLU A 247 25.27 48.28 -21.82
C GLU A 247 24.44 47.53 -22.87
N LEU A 248 23.13 47.50 -22.67
CA LEU A 248 22.16 46.87 -23.56
C LEU A 248 21.41 47.94 -24.36
N PHE A 249 21.25 47.74 -25.66
CA PHE A 249 20.59 48.70 -26.54
C PHE A 249 19.61 48.02 -27.50
N GLY A 250 18.54 48.73 -27.86
CA GLY A 250 17.65 48.35 -28.96
C GLY A 250 16.62 47.27 -28.65
N VAL A 251 16.58 46.77 -27.41
CA VAL A 251 15.57 45.80 -26.96
C VAL A 251 14.25 46.51 -26.66
N LYS A 252 13.14 45.97 -27.16
CA LYS A 252 11.76 46.43 -26.91
C LYS A 252 10.90 45.27 -26.43
N ALA A 253 9.92 45.56 -25.59
CA ALA A 253 9.03 44.55 -24.99
C ALA A 253 7.56 44.96 -25.06
N ASP A 254 7.17 45.69 -26.12
CA ASP A 254 5.80 46.21 -26.29
C ASP A 254 4.74 45.09 -26.32
N GLU A 255 5.15 43.85 -26.62
CA GLU A 255 4.31 42.65 -26.69
C GLU A 255 4.20 41.89 -25.35
N PHE A 256 4.96 42.26 -24.31
CA PHE A 256 5.07 41.52 -23.05
C PHE A 256 4.75 42.40 -21.81
N PRO A 257 3.49 42.86 -21.65
CA PRO A 257 3.13 43.70 -20.51
C PRO A 257 3.13 42.89 -19.20
N VAL A 258 3.94 43.32 -18.23
CA VAL A 258 3.93 42.80 -16.86
C VAL A 258 3.82 43.99 -15.90
N GLU A 259 2.60 44.36 -15.52
CA GLU A 259 2.31 45.54 -14.69
C GLU A 259 3.00 45.46 -13.32
N VAL A 260 2.88 44.31 -12.64
CA VAL A 260 3.51 44.05 -11.34
C VAL A 260 5.03 44.28 -11.41
N LEU A 261 5.68 43.76 -12.45
CA LEU A 261 7.11 43.95 -12.66
C LEU A 261 7.46 45.40 -13.00
N THR A 262 6.64 46.07 -13.82
CA THR A 262 6.84 47.48 -14.17
C THR A 262 6.81 48.36 -12.92
N ASN A 263 5.87 48.12 -12.01
CA ASN A 263 5.76 48.83 -10.74
C ASN A 263 6.94 48.52 -9.81
N LEU A 264 7.38 47.26 -9.74
CA LEU A 264 8.58 46.87 -8.99
C LEU A 264 9.83 47.59 -9.52
N LEU A 265 10.06 47.59 -10.84
CA LEU A 265 11.22 48.24 -11.46
C LEU A 265 11.19 49.76 -11.24
N TYR A 266 10.02 50.38 -11.31
CA TYR A 266 9.85 51.80 -10.95
C TYR A 266 10.20 52.07 -9.48
N HIS A 267 9.72 51.23 -8.56
CA HIS A 267 10.04 51.33 -7.14
C HIS A 267 11.55 51.20 -6.88
N LEU A 268 12.22 50.24 -7.52
CA LEU A 268 13.66 50.04 -7.40
C LEU A 268 14.47 51.20 -8.02
N LYS A 269 14.03 51.77 -9.15
CA LYS A 269 14.62 52.98 -9.73
C LYS A 269 14.53 54.17 -8.80
N ALA A 270 13.43 54.34 -8.08
CA ALA A 270 13.29 55.39 -7.06
C ALA A 270 14.31 55.24 -5.91
N GLN A 271 14.80 54.02 -5.66
CA GLN A 271 15.89 53.72 -4.73
C GLN A 271 17.28 53.86 -5.36
N LYS A 272 17.40 54.57 -6.50
CA LYS A 272 18.64 54.83 -7.26
C LYS A 272 19.24 53.61 -7.97
N LEU A 273 18.43 52.60 -8.30
CA LEU A 273 18.87 51.53 -9.20
C LEU A 273 18.93 52.06 -10.65
N ASP A 274 20.08 51.93 -11.30
CA ASP A 274 20.30 52.41 -12.67
C ASP A 274 19.94 51.33 -13.71
N LEU A 275 18.75 51.45 -14.31
CA LEU A 275 18.24 50.55 -15.36
C LEU A 275 17.73 51.38 -16.55
N THR A 276 18.16 51.04 -17.76
CA THR A 276 17.71 51.64 -19.03
C THR A 276 16.37 51.05 -19.48
N GLU A 277 15.74 51.62 -20.51
CA GLU A 277 14.52 51.06 -21.10
C GLU A 277 14.75 49.67 -21.73
N SER A 278 15.92 49.46 -22.34
CA SER A 278 16.28 48.15 -22.90
C SER A 278 16.52 47.10 -21.81
N ASP A 279 17.06 47.49 -20.65
CA ASP A 279 17.19 46.60 -19.49
C ASP A 279 15.82 46.14 -18.98
N GLU A 280 14.89 47.08 -18.82
CA GLU A 280 13.51 46.75 -18.43
C GLU A 280 12.83 45.86 -19.45
N ALA A 281 13.02 46.12 -20.74
CA ALA A 281 12.42 45.33 -21.81
C ALA A 281 12.89 43.87 -21.73
N LEU A 282 14.19 43.64 -21.56
CA LEU A 282 14.72 42.27 -21.45
C LEU A 282 14.24 41.54 -20.19
N LEU A 283 14.19 42.24 -19.05
CA LEU A 283 13.63 41.70 -17.81
C LEU A 283 12.14 41.34 -17.97
N LYS A 284 11.36 42.18 -18.66
CA LYS A 284 9.94 41.92 -18.96
C LYS A 284 9.79 40.68 -19.83
N ILE A 285 10.60 40.53 -20.89
CA ILE A 285 10.60 39.35 -21.76
C ILE A 285 10.88 38.08 -20.94
N PHE A 286 11.93 38.09 -20.11
CA PHE A 286 12.32 36.92 -19.31
C PHE A 286 11.26 36.54 -18.25
N LEU A 287 10.72 37.52 -17.55
CA LEU A 287 9.81 37.31 -16.42
C LEU A 287 8.33 37.21 -16.82
N TYR A 288 7.99 37.44 -18.10
CA TYR A 288 6.62 37.37 -18.62
C TYR A 288 5.93 36.01 -18.36
N SER A 289 6.72 34.94 -18.35
CA SER A 289 6.28 33.57 -18.09
C SER A 289 6.10 33.22 -16.61
N ILE A 290 6.54 34.09 -15.69
CA ILE A 290 6.51 33.85 -14.25
C ILE A 290 5.17 34.30 -13.66
N ARG A 291 4.59 33.44 -12.81
CA ARG A 291 3.35 33.71 -12.11
C ARG A 291 3.57 34.64 -10.91
N LEU A 292 3.27 35.92 -11.10
CA LEU A 292 3.16 36.94 -10.06
C LEU A 292 1.69 37.33 -9.93
N VAL A 293 1.07 37.03 -8.79
CA VAL A 293 -0.38 37.23 -8.58
C VAL A 293 -0.59 38.31 -7.52
N GLN A 294 -1.39 39.33 -7.81
CA GLN A 294 -1.73 40.36 -6.82
C GLN A 294 -3.08 40.02 -6.16
N SER A 295 -3.13 39.98 -4.82
CA SER A 295 -4.29 39.45 -4.07
C SER A 295 -5.60 40.23 -4.28
N GLN A 296 -5.55 41.50 -4.69
CA GLN A 296 -6.73 42.34 -4.97
C GLN A 296 -6.87 42.78 -6.43
N GLY A 297 -5.95 42.32 -7.30
CA GLY A 297 -6.06 42.52 -8.75
C GLY A 297 -6.79 41.34 -9.38
N ASP A 298 -7.74 41.63 -10.27
CA ASP A 298 -8.34 40.65 -11.18
C ASP A 298 -7.24 40.09 -12.11
N THR A 299 -6.40 39.18 -11.61
CA THR A 299 -5.43 38.45 -12.43
C THR A 299 -6.23 37.44 -13.25
N ARG A 300 -6.95 37.94 -14.25
CA ARG A 300 -7.81 37.16 -15.12
C ARG A 300 -6.98 36.60 -16.27
N ALA A 301 -7.23 35.34 -16.59
CA ALA A 301 -6.73 34.74 -17.82
C ALA A 301 -7.20 35.58 -19.03
N SER A 302 -6.39 35.63 -20.08
CA SER A 302 -6.77 36.33 -21.30
C SER A 302 -8.01 35.70 -21.94
N ALA A 303 -8.70 36.46 -22.80
CA ALA A 303 -9.85 35.94 -23.55
C ALA A 303 -9.45 34.70 -24.39
N LEU A 304 -8.22 34.65 -24.90
CA LEU A 304 -7.70 33.51 -25.64
C LEU A 304 -7.57 32.26 -24.75
N SER A 305 -7.01 32.41 -23.55
CA SER A 305 -6.92 31.33 -22.56
C SER A 305 -8.31 30.78 -22.22
N GLY A 306 -9.30 31.66 -22.05
CA GLY A 306 -10.69 31.25 -21.86
C GLY A 306 -11.29 30.49 -23.05
N VAL A 307 -11.02 30.92 -24.29
CA VAL A 307 -11.49 30.22 -25.51
C VAL A 307 -10.87 28.82 -25.62
N ILE A 308 -9.57 28.71 -25.42
CA ILE A 308 -8.84 27.42 -25.49
C ILE A 308 -9.33 26.48 -24.39
N LEU A 309 -9.48 26.96 -23.15
CA LEU A 309 -9.97 26.13 -22.06
C LEU A 309 -11.41 25.67 -22.30
N ASN A 310 -12.28 26.54 -22.81
CA ASN A 310 -13.65 26.14 -23.16
C ASN A 310 -13.68 25.06 -24.24
N GLU A 311 -12.85 25.17 -25.28
CA GLU A 311 -12.72 24.13 -26.31
C GLU A 311 -12.20 22.82 -25.70
N PHE A 312 -11.21 22.88 -24.81
CA PHE A 312 -10.74 21.71 -24.07
C PHE A 312 -11.85 21.08 -23.23
N CYS A 313 -12.61 21.87 -22.47
CA CYS A 313 -13.72 21.36 -21.67
C CYS A 313 -14.84 20.75 -22.54
N GLN A 314 -15.10 21.30 -23.73
CA GLN A 314 -16.05 20.74 -24.69
C GLN A 314 -15.59 19.38 -25.24
N GLU A 315 -14.31 19.25 -25.61
CA GLU A 315 -13.73 17.98 -26.07
C GLU A 315 -13.75 16.92 -24.96
N VAL A 316 -13.44 17.33 -23.72
CA VAL A 316 -13.52 16.43 -22.55
C VAL A 316 -14.96 15.98 -22.29
N LEU A 317 -15.94 16.89 -22.40
CA LEU A 317 -17.35 16.55 -22.27
C LEU A 317 -17.82 15.60 -23.39
N ALA A 318 -17.41 15.87 -24.64
CA ALA A 318 -17.80 15.06 -25.79
C ALA A 318 -17.21 13.64 -25.74
N LYS A 319 -15.93 13.50 -25.38
CA LYS A 319 -15.22 12.22 -25.41
C LYS A 319 -15.37 11.41 -24.12
N TYR A 320 -15.48 12.08 -22.98
CA TYR A 320 -15.47 11.43 -21.66
C TYR A 320 -16.72 11.70 -20.80
N SER A 321 -17.71 12.47 -21.28
CA SER A 321 -18.89 12.88 -20.50
C SER A 321 -18.57 13.64 -19.21
N PHE A 322 -17.37 14.21 -19.10
CA PHE A 322 -16.97 14.99 -17.94
C PHE A 322 -17.15 16.47 -18.22
N ASP A 323 -18.01 17.12 -17.41
CA ASP A 323 -18.16 18.57 -17.46
C ASP A 323 -17.20 19.24 -16.48
N LEU A 324 -16.09 19.76 -17.01
CA LEU A 324 -15.08 20.45 -16.21
C LEU A 324 -15.54 21.84 -15.71
N HIS A 325 -16.71 22.33 -16.11
CA HIS A 325 -17.26 23.61 -15.65
C HIS A 325 -17.94 23.54 -14.27
N GLN A 326 -17.96 22.38 -13.62
CA GLN A 326 -18.67 22.20 -12.35
C GLN A 326 -18.10 22.98 -11.14
N SER A 327 -16.91 23.58 -11.28
CA SER A 327 -16.29 24.41 -10.24
C SER A 327 -15.63 25.64 -10.87
N ASP A 328 -16.18 26.83 -10.57
CA ASP A 328 -15.61 28.11 -11.01
C ASP A 328 -14.17 28.27 -10.54
N GLU A 329 -13.85 27.80 -9.34
CA GLU A 329 -12.49 27.85 -8.79
C GLU A 329 -11.52 26.98 -9.61
N LEU A 330 -11.90 25.75 -9.92
CA LEU A 330 -11.08 24.86 -10.75
C LEU A 330 -10.89 25.44 -12.15
N PHE A 331 -11.97 25.89 -12.78
CA PHE A 331 -11.94 26.47 -14.11
C PHE A 331 -11.03 27.71 -14.15
N ASN A 332 -11.17 28.61 -13.18
CA ASN A 332 -10.33 29.81 -13.08
C ASN A 332 -8.86 29.45 -12.86
N ASN A 333 -8.56 28.45 -12.03
CA ASN A 333 -7.20 27.98 -11.80
C ASN A 333 -6.58 27.33 -13.05
N MET A 334 -7.34 26.53 -13.79
CA MET A 334 -6.92 25.94 -15.06
C MET A 334 -6.71 27.03 -16.13
N ALA A 335 -7.60 28.01 -16.21
CA ALA A 335 -7.50 29.13 -17.15
C ALA A 335 -6.25 29.96 -16.86
N LEU A 336 -5.95 30.18 -15.58
CA LEU A 336 -4.75 30.89 -15.16
C LEU A 336 -3.50 30.06 -15.42
N HIS A 337 -3.52 28.75 -15.19
CA HIS A 337 -2.40 27.88 -15.56
C HIS A 337 -2.13 27.93 -17.08
N LEU A 338 -3.19 27.83 -17.89
CA LEU A 338 -3.15 27.88 -19.34
C LEU A 338 -2.64 29.23 -19.85
N GLU A 339 -3.03 30.34 -19.19
CA GLU A 339 -2.49 31.66 -19.47
C GLU A 339 -0.96 31.66 -19.37
N TYR A 340 -0.40 31.18 -18.26
CA TYR A 340 1.05 31.14 -18.12
C TYR A 340 1.72 30.10 -19.03
N LEU A 341 1.04 29.01 -19.39
CA LEU A 341 1.51 28.08 -20.42
C LEU A 341 1.62 28.78 -21.78
N ILE A 342 0.60 29.55 -22.18
CA ILE A 342 0.62 30.33 -23.42
C ILE A 342 1.78 31.33 -23.41
N ARG A 343 1.97 32.05 -22.30
CA ARG A 343 3.10 33.00 -22.15
C ARG A 343 4.45 32.30 -22.28
N ARG A 344 4.54 31.07 -21.78
CA ARG A 344 5.74 30.23 -21.92
C ARG A 344 5.98 29.84 -23.37
N ILE A 345 4.94 29.43 -24.10
CA ILE A 345 5.03 29.16 -25.54
C ILE A 345 5.47 30.40 -26.32
N ASP A 346 4.85 31.56 -26.05
CA ASP A 346 5.13 32.82 -26.76
C ASP A 346 6.57 33.29 -26.55
N THR A 347 7.17 32.97 -25.39
CA THR A 347 8.57 33.31 -25.06
C THR A 347 9.56 32.20 -25.36
N GLY A 348 9.11 31.02 -25.80
CA GLY A 348 9.94 29.82 -25.91
C GLY A 348 10.43 29.26 -24.57
N TYR A 349 9.85 29.71 -23.46
CA TYR A 349 10.25 29.32 -22.10
C TYR A 349 9.85 27.87 -21.78
N ARG A 350 10.82 27.08 -21.32
CA ARG A 350 10.63 25.66 -20.95
C ARG A 350 10.54 25.47 -19.44
N ILE A 351 9.65 24.61 -18.96
CA ILE A 351 9.65 24.14 -17.57
C ILE A 351 10.09 22.69 -17.51
N ASP A 352 10.89 22.35 -16.49
CA ASP A 352 11.13 20.97 -16.11
C ASP A 352 10.09 20.59 -15.03
N ASN A 353 9.41 19.46 -15.22
CA ASN A 353 8.50 18.91 -14.21
C ASN A 353 9.18 17.74 -13.50
N PRO A 354 9.66 17.93 -12.25
CA PRO A 354 10.43 16.91 -11.53
C PRO A 354 9.61 15.65 -11.23
N ILE A 355 8.28 15.76 -11.20
CA ILE A 355 7.35 14.67 -10.92
C ILE A 355 6.61 14.19 -12.17
N LEU A 356 7.11 14.50 -13.38
CA LEU A 356 6.47 14.09 -14.64
C LEU A 356 6.19 12.58 -14.70
N GLN A 357 7.20 11.76 -14.37
CA GLN A 357 7.06 10.30 -14.40
C GLN A 357 6.10 9.79 -13.32
N ASP A 358 6.09 10.42 -12.15
CA ASP A 358 5.15 10.09 -11.08
C ASP A 358 3.71 10.39 -11.51
N ILE A 359 3.47 11.52 -12.17
CA ILE A 359 2.14 11.89 -12.69
C ILE A 359 1.68 10.88 -13.75
N LYS A 360 2.52 10.57 -14.74
CA LYS A 360 2.18 9.59 -15.80
C LYS A 360 1.94 8.19 -15.23
N THR A 361 2.58 7.84 -14.12
CA THR A 361 2.45 6.54 -13.47
C THR A 361 1.22 6.48 -12.54
N GLN A 362 0.98 7.51 -11.73
CA GLN A 362 -0.07 7.52 -10.72
C GLN A 362 -1.43 7.93 -11.27
N TYR A 363 -1.44 8.83 -12.27
CA TYR A 363 -2.62 9.42 -12.88
C TYR A 363 -2.65 9.26 -14.41
N PRO A 364 -2.43 8.05 -14.97
CA PRO A 364 -2.34 7.87 -16.42
C PRO A 364 -3.63 8.31 -17.12
N TYR A 365 -4.80 8.01 -16.56
CA TYR A 365 -6.07 8.42 -17.17
C TYR A 365 -6.27 9.94 -17.19
N ALA A 366 -5.88 10.65 -16.13
CA ALA A 366 -5.97 12.11 -16.09
C ALA A 366 -4.98 12.75 -17.09
N TYR A 367 -3.79 12.15 -17.24
CA TYR A 367 -2.82 12.53 -18.25
C TYR A 367 -3.39 12.40 -19.66
N GLU A 368 -4.11 11.30 -19.92
CA GLU A 368 -4.75 11.08 -21.22
C GLU A 368 -5.86 12.07 -21.54
N ILE A 369 -6.64 12.50 -20.55
CA ILE A 369 -7.61 13.57 -20.77
C ILE A 369 -6.88 14.89 -21.06
N ALA A 370 -5.80 15.19 -20.32
CA ALA A 370 -5.03 16.42 -20.52
C ALA A 370 -4.35 16.50 -21.91
N ILE A 371 -4.05 15.35 -22.54
CA ILE A 371 -3.43 15.33 -23.87
C ILE A 371 -4.33 15.93 -24.97
N LEU A 372 -5.66 16.00 -24.76
CA LEU A 372 -6.58 16.68 -25.66
C LEU A 372 -6.24 18.16 -25.85
N LEU A 373 -5.48 18.76 -24.92
CA LEU A 373 -5.01 20.13 -25.06
C LEU A 373 -4.01 20.29 -26.22
N VAL A 374 -3.26 19.24 -26.59
CA VAL A 374 -2.22 19.29 -27.64
C VAL A 374 -2.77 19.75 -29.00
N PRO A 375 -3.77 19.08 -29.61
CA PRO A 375 -4.31 19.52 -30.90
C PRO A 375 -4.97 20.90 -30.81
N ILE A 376 -5.63 21.22 -29.70
CA ILE A 376 -6.29 22.51 -29.48
C ILE A 376 -5.23 23.62 -29.46
N MET A 377 -4.17 23.48 -28.67
CA MET A 377 -3.09 24.46 -28.63
C MET A 377 -2.37 24.61 -29.96
N PHE A 378 -2.16 23.51 -30.69
CA PHE A 378 -1.54 23.57 -32.01
C PHE A 378 -2.40 24.38 -33.00
N LYS A 379 -3.74 24.27 -32.92
CA LYS A 379 -4.67 25.10 -33.71
C LYS A 379 -4.51 26.61 -33.45
N TYR A 380 -4.28 27.03 -32.21
CA TYR A 380 -4.19 28.46 -31.86
C TYR A 380 -2.79 29.05 -31.88
N LYS A 381 -1.75 28.25 -31.61
CA LYS A 381 -0.36 28.70 -31.46
C LYS A 381 0.60 28.10 -32.49
N SER A 382 0.18 27.08 -33.24
CA SER A 382 1.01 26.36 -34.22
C SER A 382 2.34 25.83 -33.65
N ILE A 383 2.39 25.64 -32.32
CA ILE A 383 3.54 25.11 -31.58
C ILE A 383 3.02 23.94 -30.72
N PRO A 384 3.67 22.77 -30.76
CA PRO A 384 3.28 21.63 -29.94
C PRO A 384 3.57 21.90 -28.45
N ILE A 385 2.69 21.42 -27.59
CA ILE A 385 2.90 21.46 -26.13
C ILE A 385 3.86 20.36 -25.74
N ARG A 386 4.67 20.56 -24.69
CA ARG A 386 5.57 19.53 -24.18
C ARG A 386 4.92 18.70 -23.06
N ASP A 387 5.45 17.49 -22.85
CA ASP A 387 5.02 16.51 -21.83
C ASP A 387 4.95 17.14 -20.42
N GLU A 388 5.86 18.07 -20.08
CA GLU A 388 5.92 18.72 -18.77
C GLU A 388 4.70 19.60 -18.46
N GLU A 389 4.19 20.31 -19.47
CA GLU A 389 3.02 21.20 -19.37
C GLU A 389 1.71 20.40 -19.30
N ILE A 390 1.62 19.33 -20.11
CA ILE A 390 0.48 18.41 -20.11
C ILE A 390 0.34 17.76 -18.73
N ALA A 391 1.46 17.38 -18.10
CA ALA A 391 1.46 16.78 -16.78
C ALA A 391 0.91 17.71 -15.68
N TYR A 392 1.19 19.02 -15.74
CA TYR A 392 0.56 19.95 -14.80
C TYR A 392 -0.94 20.09 -15.03
N MET A 393 -1.37 20.13 -16.30
CA MET A 393 -2.80 20.12 -16.62
C MET A 393 -3.48 18.83 -16.13
N ALA A 394 -2.80 17.69 -16.23
CA ALA A 394 -3.27 16.40 -15.74
C ALA A 394 -3.55 16.39 -14.23
N LEU A 395 -2.82 17.17 -13.42
CA LEU A 395 -3.11 17.27 -11.98
C LEU A 395 -4.46 17.95 -11.70
N TYR A 396 -4.82 18.99 -12.45
CA TYR A 396 -6.14 19.62 -12.33
C TYR A 396 -7.25 18.65 -12.74
N VAL A 397 -7.03 17.90 -13.82
CA VAL A 397 -7.97 16.87 -14.26
C VAL A 397 -8.06 15.74 -13.22
N ALA A 398 -6.95 15.28 -12.66
CA ALA A 398 -6.94 14.24 -11.62
C ALA A 398 -7.73 14.68 -10.39
N TYR A 399 -7.51 15.92 -9.93
CA TYR A 399 -8.28 16.52 -8.85
C TYR A 399 -9.78 16.57 -9.16
N PHE A 400 -10.15 16.90 -10.40
CA PHE A 400 -11.55 16.85 -10.85
C PHE A 400 -12.10 15.42 -10.86
N LEU A 401 -11.37 14.46 -11.41
CA LEU A 401 -11.81 13.06 -11.51
C LEU A 401 -12.01 12.43 -10.13
N GLU A 402 -11.19 12.79 -9.14
CA GLU A 402 -11.42 12.40 -7.74
C GLU A 402 -12.75 12.94 -7.20
N LYS A 403 -13.19 14.12 -7.68
CA LYS A 403 -14.44 14.75 -7.29
C LYS A 403 -15.67 14.32 -8.11
N VAL A 404 -15.50 13.91 -9.36
CA VAL A 404 -16.61 13.67 -10.31
C VAL A 404 -16.77 12.20 -10.68
N ASN A 405 -15.87 11.33 -10.21
CA ASN A 405 -16.00 9.89 -10.36
C ASN A 405 -17.43 9.43 -10.02
N ARG A 406 -18.08 8.75 -10.98
CA ARG A 406 -19.50 8.40 -10.97
C ARG A 406 -19.97 8.08 -9.55
N ARG A 407 -20.82 8.96 -9.05
CA ARG A 407 -21.36 8.89 -7.71
C ARG A 407 -22.16 7.59 -7.59
N LEU A 408 -21.89 6.82 -6.54
CA LEU A 408 -22.64 5.59 -6.27
C LEU A 408 -24.05 6.00 -5.87
N LYS A 409 -25.05 5.57 -6.64
CA LYS A 409 -26.46 5.77 -6.30
C LYS A 409 -26.73 5.06 -4.98
N THR A 410 -26.98 5.84 -3.94
CA THR A 410 -26.99 5.37 -2.57
C THR A 410 -28.34 5.60 -1.92
N VAL A 411 -28.86 4.56 -1.30
CA VAL A 411 -30.06 4.65 -0.46
C VAL A 411 -29.65 4.59 1.00
N VAL A 412 -30.14 5.54 1.80
CA VAL A 412 -29.93 5.51 3.25
C VAL A 412 -31.14 4.84 3.89
N ILE A 413 -30.88 3.77 4.65
CA ILE A 413 -31.88 3.12 5.48
C ILE A 413 -31.76 3.65 6.90
N SER A 414 -32.85 4.25 7.36
CA SER A 414 -32.91 4.81 8.71
C SER A 414 -34.32 4.80 9.26
N ALA A 415 -34.40 4.70 10.60
CA ALA A 415 -35.62 4.94 11.33
C ALA A 415 -36.11 6.38 11.09
N PRO A 416 -37.41 6.68 11.17
CA PRO A 416 -37.96 8.02 10.93
C PRO A 416 -37.62 9.00 12.08
N ARG A 417 -36.34 9.29 12.27
CA ARG A 417 -35.81 10.28 13.21
C ARG A 417 -35.14 11.40 12.42
N GLN A 418 -35.86 12.50 12.20
CA GLN A 418 -35.41 13.61 11.34
C GLN A 418 -34.03 14.16 11.72
N SER A 419 -33.70 14.26 13.01
CA SER A 419 -32.42 14.79 13.47
C SER A 419 -31.23 13.89 13.12
N VAL A 420 -31.38 12.57 13.28
CA VAL A 420 -30.32 11.60 12.95
C VAL A 420 -30.15 11.49 11.44
N ASN A 421 -31.24 11.50 10.68
CA ASN A 421 -31.20 11.50 9.22
C ASN A 421 -30.50 12.76 8.70
N ALA A 422 -30.80 13.92 9.27
CA ALA A 422 -30.13 15.16 8.92
C ALA A 422 -28.62 15.10 9.19
N VAL A 423 -28.20 14.60 10.35
CA VAL A 423 -26.76 14.46 10.69
C VAL A 423 -26.03 13.53 9.73
N ILE A 424 -26.64 12.39 9.39
CA ILE A 424 -26.00 11.38 8.53
C ILE A 424 -26.00 11.84 7.08
N CYS A 425 -27.11 12.37 6.57
CA CYS A 425 -27.16 12.93 5.22
C CYS A 425 -26.21 14.12 5.08
N ASN A 426 -26.12 15.01 6.07
CA ASN A 426 -25.16 16.11 6.05
C ASN A 426 -23.73 15.58 6.08
N TRP A 427 -23.40 14.63 6.95
CA TRP A 427 -22.05 14.05 7.00
C TRP A 427 -21.67 13.36 5.68
N LEU A 428 -22.59 12.59 5.09
CA LEU A 428 -22.39 11.97 3.78
C LEU A 428 -22.23 13.02 2.68
N ASN A 429 -22.99 14.10 2.73
CA ASN A 429 -22.84 15.19 1.78
C ASN A 429 -21.50 15.92 1.97
N ASP A 430 -21.14 16.29 3.18
CA ASP A 430 -19.90 17.02 3.49
C ASP A 430 -18.65 16.25 3.06
N HIS A 431 -18.63 14.93 3.31
CA HIS A 431 -17.44 14.10 3.13
C HIS A 431 -17.45 13.25 1.84
N PHE A 432 -18.62 12.90 1.33
CA PHE A 432 -18.79 11.94 0.23
C PHE A 432 -19.72 12.44 -0.89
N GLN A 433 -20.15 13.71 -0.91
CA GLN A 433 -20.97 14.25 -2.01
C GLN A 433 -20.40 13.92 -3.39
N ASN A 434 -19.08 13.90 -3.50
CA ASN A 434 -18.35 13.64 -4.75
C ASN A 434 -18.26 12.15 -5.13
N GLN A 435 -18.56 11.25 -4.18
CA GLN A 435 -18.45 9.80 -4.35
C GLN A 435 -19.80 9.08 -4.30
N ILE A 436 -20.82 9.71 -3.70
CA ILE A 436 -22.14 9.14 -3.43
C ILE A 436 -23.23 10.12 -3.89
N GLU A 437 -24.27 9.59 -4.54
CA GLU A 437 -25.50 10.29 -4.88
C GLU A 437 -26.59 9.76 -3.96
N LEU A 438 -27.11 10.58 -3.05
CA LEU A 438 -28.21 10.15 -2.18
C LEU A 438 -29.53 10.14 -2.96
N VAL A 439 -29.96 8.96 -3.36
CA VAL A 439 -31.20 8.76 -4.14
C VAL A 439 -32.43 8.91 -3.25
N LYS A 440 -32.41 8.27 -2.08
CA LYS A 440 -33.54 8.30 -1.16
C LYS A 440 -33.12 7.92 0.26
N VAL A 441 -33.84 8.45 1.24
CA VAL A 441 -33.81 8.00 2.63
C VAL A 441 -35.13 7.28 2.90
N LEU A 442 -35.06 6.01 3.25
CA LEU A 442 -36.25 5.16 3.38
C LEU A 442 -36.18 4.32 4.67
N PRO A 443 -37.33 4.02 5.30
CA PRO A 443 -37.38 2.99 6.31
C PRO A 443 -37.21 1.60 5.66
N LYS A 444 -36.58 0.67 6.36
CA LYS A 444 -36.20 -0.66 5.85
C LYS A 444 -37.32 -1.41 5.10
N HIS A 445 -38.55 -1.38 5.63
CA HIS A 445 -39.69 -2.11 5.05
C HIS A 445 -40.07 -1.65 3.63
N GLN A 446 -39.78 -0.39 3.26
CA GLN A 446 -40.08 0.12 1.92
C GLN A 446 -39.08 -0.36 0.85
N LEU A 447 -37.91 -0.86 1.29
CA LEU A 447 -36.97 -1.54 0.40
C LEU A 447 -37.35 -3.02 0.23
N GLU A 448 -37.78 -3.68 1.32
CA GLU A 448 -38.11 -5.12 1.31
C GLU A 448 -39.49 -5.44 0.68
N TYR A 449 -40.44 -4.49 0.74
CA TYR A 449 -41.80 -4.64 0.22
C TYR A 449 -42.26 -3.38 -0.53
N PRO A 450 -41.83 -3.17 -1.79
CA PRO A 450 -42.32 -2.06 -2.59
C PRO A 450 -43.84 -2.20 -2.84
N SER A 451 -44.58 -1.08 -2.74
CA SER A 451 -46.04 -1.05 -2.84
C SER A 451 -46.57 -1.67 -4.16
N PRO A 452 -47.64 -2.49 -4.13
CA PRO A 452 -48.27 -3.04 -5.33
C PRO A 452 -49.11 -2.00 -6.11
N TYR A 453 -49.40 -0.85 -5.50
CA TYR A 453 -49.92 0.32 -6.19
C TYR A 453 -48.72 1.20 -6.50
N GLY A 454 -48.31 1.24 -7.77
CA GLY A 454 -47.07 1.89 -8.21
C GLY A 454 -46.90 3.29 -7.61
N ASP A 455 -46.08 3.39 -6.57
CA ASP A 455 -45.54 4.66 -6.12
C ASP A 455 -44.51 5.09 -7.15
N GLU A 456 -44.54 6.37 -7.54
CA GLU A 456 -43.48 7.05 -8.30
C GLU A 456 -42.12 7.12 -7.54
N GLY A 457 -41.89 6.18 -6.60
CA GLY A 457 -40.73 6.14 -5.74
C GLY A 457 -40.34 4.74 -5.25
N ALA A 458 -40.84 3.66 -5.86
CA ALA A 458 -40.33 2.31 -5.64
C ALA A 458 -38.91 2.20 -6.19
N VAL A 459 -37.93 1.93 -5.32
CA VAL A 459 -36.53 1.74 -5.71
C VAL A 459 -36.41 0.37 -6.36
N THR A 460 -36.27 0.33 -7.68
CA THR A 460 -35.95 -0.92 -8.39
C THR A 460 -34.52 -1.33 -8.06
N ALA A 461 -34.30 -2.61 -7.76
CA ALA A 461 -32.98 -3.16 -7.39
C ALA A 461 -31.88 -2.94 -8.46
N SER A 462 -32.27 -2.60 -9.70
CA SER A 462 -31.37 -2.27 -10.81
C SER A 462 -30.88 -0.81 -10.84
N ALA A 463 -31.29 0.03 -9.89
CA ALA A 463 -31.01 1.48 -9.91
C ALA A 463 -30.14 2.01 -8.76
N VAL A 464 -29.65 1.15 -7.85
CA VAL A 464 -28.90 1.54 -6.64
C VAL A 464 -27.60 0.74 -6.54
N ASP A 465 -26.50 1.44 -6.32
CA ASP A 465 -25.15 0.90 -6.24
C ASP A 465 -24.71 0.56 -4.80
N LEU A 466 -25.25 1.29 -3.81
CA LEU A 466 -24.86 1.21 -2.39
C LEU A 466 -26.08 1.44 -1.48
N ILE A 467 -26.12 0.75 -0.34
CA ILE A 467 -27.06 1.04 0.74
C ILE A 467 -26.27 1.45 1.97
N ILE A 468 -26.63 2.55 2.60
CA ILE A 468 -26.08 2.96 3.90
C ILE A 468 -27.15 2.74 4.96
N SER A 469 -26.96 1.74 5.80
CA SER A 469 -27.88 1.45 6.89
C SER A 469 -27.39 2.06 8.19
N THR A 470 -28.29 2.74 8.87
CA THR A 470 -28.10 3.31 10.21
C THR A 470 -28.83 2.47 11.27
N GLU A 471 -29.53 1.43 10.82
CA GLU A 471 -30.36 0.59 11.66
C GLU A 471 -29.60 -0.62 12.23
N GLY A 472 -30.14 -1.10 13.36
CA GLY A 472 -29.76 -2.32 14.07
C GLY A 472 -29.78 -3.60 13.22
N GLN A 473 -30.68 -3.64 12.25
CA GLN A 473 -31.10 -4.89 11.62
C GLN A 473 -30.51 -5.07 10.21
N ARG A 474 -30.21 -6.33 9.86
CA ARG A 474 -29.76 -6.72 8.51
C ARG A 474 -30.81 -6.34 7.46
N VAL A 475 -30.36 -5.82 6.33
CA VAL A 475 -31.17 -5.50 5.15
C VAL A 475 -31.01 -6.66 4.18
N LYS A 476 -32.10 -7.32 3.77
CA LYS A 476 -32.02 -8.44 2.82
C LYS A 476 -31.95 -7.91 1.38
N THR A 477 -30.76 -7.93 0.77
CA THR A 477 -30.53 -7.40 -0.58
C THR A 477 -29.19 -7.87 -1.15
N ASP A 478 -29.10 -7.96 -2.48
CA ASP A 478 -27.85 -8.25 -3.23
C ASP A 478 -26.97 -6.99 -3.43
N ILE A 479 -27.53 -5.82 -3.11
CA ILE A 479 -26.83 -4.53 -3.22
C ILE A 479 -25.87 -4.40 -2.02
N PRO A 480 -24.61 -3.94 -2.23
CA PRO A 480 -23.67 -3.69 -1.14
C PRO A 480 -24.27 -2.80 -0.04
N VAL A 481 -24.17 -3.24 1.23
CA VAL A 481 -24.67 -2.49 2.39
C VAL A 481 -23.50 -2.07 3.27
N PHE A 482 -23.32 -0.77 3.47
CA PHE A 482 -22.41 -0.19 4.46
C PHE A 482 -23.20 0.25 5.70
N ARG A 483 -22.63 0.08 6.90
CA ARG A 483 -23.37 0.28 8.15
C ARG A 483 -22.71 1.34 9.02
N ILE A 484 -23.48 2.37 9.37
CA ILE A 484 -23.05 3.45 10.27
C ILE A 484 -23.76 3.26 11.62
N ASN A 485 -22.98 3.17 12.71
CA ASN A 485 -23.53 3.08 14.06
C ASN A 485 -23.63 4.48 14.69
N GLY A 486 -24.84 5.01 14.84
CA GLY A 486 -25.03 6.28 15.55
C GLY A 486 -24.59 7.50 14.73
N ILE A 487 -23.80 8.40 15.33
CA ILE A 487 -23.27 9.59 14.66
C ILE A 487 -21.92 9.21 14.00
N PRO A 488 -21.74 9.45 12.69
CA PRO A 488 -20.51 9.10 11.98
C PRO A 488 -19.25 9.75 12.59
N ASN A 489 -18.14 9.00 12.61
CA ASN A 489 -16.84 9.46 13.09
C ASN A 489 -15.70 9.24 12.04
N GLN A 490 -14.45 9.51 12.42
CA GLN A 490 -13.29 9.37 11.52
C GLN A 490 -13.04 7.92 11.07
N GLN A 491 -13.36 6.92 11.90
CA GLN A 491 -13.26 5.51 11.53
C GLN A 491 -14.33 5.15 10.49
N ASP A 492 -15.56 5.65 10.66
CA ASP A 492 -16.62 5.48 9.65
C ASP A 492 -16.24 6.13 8.32
N PHE A 493 -15.56 7.30 8.35
CA PHE A 493 -15.03 7.95 7.16
C PHE A 493 -14.03 7.04 6.43
N SER A 494 -13.00 6.57 7.13
CA SER A 494 -11.97 5.70 6.54
C SER A 494 -12.55 4.39 6.02
N ALA A 495 -13.47 3.78 6.77
CA ALA A 495 -14.11 2.52 6.42
C ALA A 495 -15.02 2.67 5.18
N LEU A 496 -15.86 3.71 5.12
CA LEU A 496 -16.72 3.98 3.98
C LEU A 496 -15.90 4.32 2.73
N ASN A 497 -14.86 5.13 2.87
CA ASN A 497 -13.97 5.48 1.76
C ASN A 497 -13.25 4.24 1.18
N GLY A 498 -12.72 3.37 2.05
CA GLY A 498 -12.14 2.09 1.64
C GLY A 498 -13.17 1.15 0.99
N PHE A 499 -14.40 1.12 1.50
CA PHE A 499 -15.49 0.33 0.95
C PHE A 499 -15.89 0.79 -0.47
N ILE A 500 -16.07 2.09 -0.66
CA ILE A 500 -16.36 2.72 -1.97
C ILE A 500 -15.22 2.43 -2.96
N ARG A 501 -13.96 2.57 -2.53
CA ARG A 501 -12.78 2.28 -3.36
C ARG A 501 -12.77 0.81 -3.80
N ARG A 502 -12.97 -0.14 -2.89
CA ARG A 502 -13.03 -1.58 -3.23
C ARG A 502 -14.18 -1.89 -4.18
N MET A 503 -15.37 -1.32 -3.95
CA MET A 503 -16.51 -1.49 -4.85
C MET A 503 -16.24 -1.01 -6.27
N ARG A 504 -15.47 0.08 -6.43
CA ARG A 504 -15.09 0.62 -7.73
C ARG A 504 -14.06 -0.25 -8.46
N VAL A 505 -13.21 -0.97 -7.74
CA VAL A 505 -12.05 -1.70 -8.26
C VAL A 505 -12.35 -3.19 -8.48
N SER A 506 -12.81 -3.93 -7.46
CA SER A 506 -12.76 -5.41 -7.48
C SER A 506 -13.91 -6.10 -8.22
N ARG A 507 -15.05 -5.45 -8.40
CA ARG A 507 -16.22 -6.07 -9.09
C ARG A 507 -16.25 -5.82 -10.59
N ARG A 508 -15.45 -4.89 -11.11
CA ARG A 508 -15.51 -4.47 -12.52
C ARG A 508 -14.36 -4.99 -13.36
N PHE A 509 -13.17 -5.26 -12.81
CA PHE A 509 -12.04 -5.71 -13.62
C PHE A 509 -12.31 -7.00 -14.38
N THR A 510 -12.89 -8.03 -13.76
CA THR A 510 -13.22 -9.27 -14.47
C THR A 510 -14.23 -9.03 -15.59
N THR A 511 -15.26 -8.21 -15.35
CA THR A 511 -16.24 -7.83 -16.39
C THR A 511 -15.58 -7.10 -17.56
N ILE A 512 -14.69 -6.15 -17.26
CA ILE A 512 -13.98 -5.33 -18.23
C ILE A 512 -12.96 -6.16 -19.02
N VAL A 513 -12.19 -7.02 -18.35
CA VAL A 513 -11.23 -7.92 -18.99
C VAL A 513 -11.97 -8.86 -19.96
N ASN A 514 -13.07 -9.47 -19.52
CA ASN A 514 -13.87 -10.34 -20.40
C ASN A 514 -14.57 -9.59 -21.54
N LYS A 515 -14.86 -8.29 -21.36
CA LYS A 515 -15.52 -7.46 -22.37
C LYS A 515 -14.55 -7.00 -23.46
N TYR A 516 -13.32 -6.61 -23.10
CA TYR A 516 -12.41 -5.92 -24.01
C TYR A 516 -11.19 -6.72 -24.45
N PHE A 517 -10.91 -7.87 -23.83
CA PHE A 517 -9.82 -8.77 -24.22
C PHE A 517 -10.35 -10.02 -24.89
N ASN A 518 -9.72 -10.38 -26.00
CA ASN A 518 -10.03 -11.56 -26.80
C ASN A 518 -8.69 -12.18 -27.26
N THR A 519 -8.58 -13.51 -27.25
CA THR A 519 -7.39 -14.23 -27.76
C THR A 519 -7.02 -13.83 -29.18
N GLN A 520 -7.99 -13.49 -30.02
CA GLN A 520 -7.75 -13.00 -31.40
C GLN A 520 -7.00 -11.66 -31.43
N CYS A 521 -7.13 -10.84 -30.40
CA CYS A 521 -6.44 -9.55 -30.21
C CYS A 521 -5.09 -9.67 -29.50
N ILE A 522 -4.66 -10.88 -29.11
CA ILE A 522 -3.41 -11.10 -28.38
C ILE A 522 -2.34 -11.64 -29.34
N LYS A 523 -1.08 -11.26 -29.14
CA LYS A 523 0.06 -11.82 -29.87
C LYS A 523 1.29 -12.01 -28.98
N ILE A 524 1.87 -13.20 -29.01
CA ILE A 524 3.21 -13.42 -28.46
C ILE A 524 4.26 -13.26 -29.55
N PHE A 525 5.25 -12.41 -29.31
CA PHE A 525 6.42 -12.23 -30.16
C PHE A 525 7.61 -12.96 -29.53
N ALA A 526 7.93 -14.16 -30.03
CA ALA A 526 8.99 -15.03 -29.50
C ALA A 526 9.99 -15.44 -30.60
N LYS A 527 11.20 -15.83 -30.18
CA LYS A 527 12.35 -16.05 -31.07
C LYS A 527 12.29 -17.33 -31.92
N ASP A 528 11.50 -18.34 -31.55
CA ASP A 528 11.34 -19.62 -32.28
C ASP A 528 9.88 -20.12 -32.08
N ALA A 529 9.12 -20.71 -33.02
CA ALA A 529 9.36 -21.23 -34.36
C ALA A 529 8.16 -20.90 -35.29
N GLY A 530 8.39 -20.11 -36.34
CA GLY A 530 7.39 -19.86 -37.41
C GLY A 530 7.30 -18.43 -37.92
N SER A 531 7.69 -17.43 -37.13
CA SER A 531 7.79 -16.04 -37.59
C SER A 531 9.26 -15.70 -37.88
N ALA A 532 9.61 -15.58 -39.16
CA ALA A 532 10.95 -15.19 -39.58
C ALA A 532 11.38 -13.78 -39.12
N ASP A 533 10.48 -13.01 -38.52
CA ASP A 533 10.62 -11.56 -38.34
C ASP A 533 11.03 -11.12 -36.91
N TRP A 534 10.90 -11.96 -35.88
CA TRP A 534 11.13 -11.54 -34.48
C TRP A 534 12.42 -12.10 -33.86
N ALA A 535 13.50 -11.32 -33.93
CA ALA A 535 14.79 -11.64 -33.31
C ALA A 535 15.14 -10.77 -32.08
N GLY A 536 14.16 -10.05 -31.52
CA GLY A 536 14.42 -8.98 -30.54
C GLY A 536 15.01 -7.70 -31.15
N LYS A 537 15.01 -7.61 -32.49
CA LYS A 537 15.45 -6.44 -33.28
C LYS A 537 14.32 -5.84 -34.13
N ALA A 538 13.13 -6.43 -34.10
CA ALA A 538 12.02 -5.93 -34.91
C ALA A 538 11.61 -4.55 -34.39
N PRO A 539 11.43 -3.56 -35.28
CA PRO A 539 11.01 -2.22 -34.90
C PRO A 539 9.66 -2.25 -34.16
N PHE A 540 9.48 -1.35 -33.19
CA PHE A 540 8.23 -1.16 -32.43
C PHE A 540 7.02 -0.99 -33.37
N GLU A 541 7.26 -0.37 -34.51
CA GLU A 541 6.37 -0.18 -35.65
C GLU A 541 5.71 -1.49 -36.12
N ILE A 542 6.48 -2.58 -36.22
CA ILE A 542 5.94 -3.90 -36.62
C ILE A 542 4.96 -4.43 -35.58
N VAL A 543 5.23 -4.20 -34.28
CA VAL A 543 4.33 -4.64 -33.21
C VAL A 543 3.01 -3.88 -33.29
N ILE A 544 3.07 -2.55 -33.43
CA ILE A 544 1.87 -1.70 -33.54
C ILE A 544 1.08 -2.04 -34.80
N GLU A 545 1.73 -2.22 -35.95
CA GLU A 545 1.06 -2.61 -37.19
C GLU A 545 0.38 -3.98 -37.06
N THR A 546 1.05 -4.96 -36.45
CA THR A 546 0.50 -6.31 -36.24
C THR A 546 -0.74 -6.28 -35.35
N LEU A 547 -0.69 -5.55 -34.22
CA LEU A 547 -1.83 -5.42 -33.32
C LEU A 547 -2.98 -4.61 -33.97
N SER A 548 -2.66 -3.59 -34.77
CA SER A 548 -3.65 -2.78 -35.49
C SER A 548 -4.38 -3.60 -36.57
N ARG A 549 -3.67 -4.51 -37.28
CA ARG A 549 -4.31 -5.47 -38.20
C ARG A 549 -5.30 -6.36 -37.48
N LYS A 550 -5.01 -6.81 -36.25
CA LYS A 550 -5.96 -7.59 -35.43
C LYS A 550 -7.22 -6.80 -35.08
N PHE A 551 -7.10 -5.51 -34.78
CA PHE A 551 -8.27 -4.65 -34.63
C PHE A 551 -9.08 -4.55 -35.91
N LYS A 552 -8.43 -4.42 -37.07
CA LYS A 552 -9.11 -4.36 -38.35
C LYS A 552 -9.85 -5.65 -38.70
N GLU A 553 -9.23 -6.81 -38.43
CA GLU A 553 -9.84 -8.13 -38.62
C GLU A 553 -11.13 -8.31 -37.79
N GLN A 554 -11.22 -7.66 -36.64
CA GLN A 554 -12.39 -7.65 -35.76
C GLN A 554 -13.33 -6.45 -35.99
N ASP A 555 -13.12 -5.71 -37.09
CA ASP A 555 -13.85 -4.49 -37.46
C ASP A 555 -13.90 -3.42 -36.35
N LYS A 556 -12.84 -3.28 -35.55
CA LYS A 556 -12.75 -2.31 -34.44
C LYS A 556 -12.24 -0.94 -34.87
N ILE A 557 -11.47 -0.86 -35.96
CA ILE A 557 -10.91 0.38 -36.51
C ILE A 557 -11.22 0.54 -38.01
N GLU A 558 -11.24 1.78 -38.48
CA GLU A 558 -11.54 2.10 -39.89
C GLU A 558 -10.41 1.74 -40.84
N THR A 559 -9.21 2.25 -40.62
CA THR A 559 -8.02 2.05 -41.46
C THR A 559 -6.83 1.63 -40.58
N VAL A 560 -5.97 0.74 -41.08
CA VAL A 560 -4.76 0.32 -40.34
C VAL A 560 -3.68 1.39 -40.49
N GLU A 561 -3.51 1.93 -41.70
CA GLU A 561 -2.44 2.90 -42.00
C GLU A 561 -2.56 4.17 -41.15
N GLU A 562 -3.71 4.85 -41.16
CA GLU A 562 -3.88 6.11 -40.41
C GLU A 562 -3.82 5.88 -38.90
N TYR A 563 -4.35 4.75 -38.41
CA TYR A 563 -4.28 4.37 -37.01
C TYR A 563 -2.83 4.16 -36.56
N VAL A 564 -2.04 3.41 -37.33
CA VAL A 564 -0.63 3.12 -37.02
C VAL A 564 0.19 4.40 -37.07
N ASP A 565 0.00 5.24 -38.10
CA ASP A 565 0.74 6.49 -38.26
C ASP A 565 0.50 7.43 -37.07
N ASP A 566 -0.75 7.57 -36.61
CA ASP A 566 -1.09 8.43 -35.49
C ASP A 566 -0.58 7.88 -34.14
N VAL A 567 -0.66 6.55 -33.93
CA VAL A 567 -0.07 5.89 -32.74
C VAL A 567 1.43 6.11 -32.69
N LEU A 568 2.15 5.85 -33.79
CA LEU A 568 3.61 5.97 -33.81
C LEU A 568 4.06 7.43 -33.65
N SER A 569 3.40 8.36 -34.35
CA SER A 569 3.64 9.79 -34.20
C SER A 569 3.44 10.24 -32.74
N ARG A 570 2.37 9.76 -32.10
CA ARG A 570 2.14 10.01 -30.68
C ARG A 570 3.24 9.44 -29.80
N GLU A 571 3.61 8.16 -29.94
CA GLU A 571 4.57 7.52 -29.03
C GLU A 571 6.00 8.07 -29.14
N VAL A 572 6.35 8.68 -30.28
CA VAL A 572 7.60 9.44 -30.44
C VAL A 572 7.59 10.71 -29.59
N ASN A 573 6.45 11.40 -29.50
CA ASN A 573 6.34 12.71 -28.84
C ASN A 573 5.89 12.62 -27.38
N TYR A 574 5.00 11.68 -27.05
CA TYR A 574 4.32 11.52 -25.76
C TYR A 574 4.23 10.02 -25.38
N PRO A 575 5.34 9.37 -24.99
CA PRO A 575 5.38 7.94 -24.77
C PRO A 575 4.46 7.50 -23.62
N THR A 576 3.76 6.38 -23.80
CA THR A 576 2.76 5.79 -22.87
C THR A 576 3.33 4.65 -22.01
N VAL A 577 4.62 4.70 -21.70
CA VAL A 577 5.26 3.72 -20.81
C VAL A 577 4.82 3.98 -19.36
N ILE A 578 4.26 2.98 -18.70
CA ILE A 578 3.85 3.02 -17.29
C ILE A 578 4.72 2.04 -16.49
N GLY A 579 5.24 2.50 -15.35
CA GLY A 579 6.22 1.74 -14.59
C GLY A 579 7.48 1.45 -15.40
N GLU A 580 8.03 0.25 -15.28
CA GLU A 580 9.32 -0.11 -15.90
C GLU A 580 9.21 -0.97 -17.17
N SER A 581 8.06 -1.61 -17.39
CA SER A 581 7.96 -2.69 -18.39
C SER A 581 6.61 -2.82 -19.11
N VAL A 582 5.66 -1.91 -18.89
CA VAL A 582 4.34 -1.93 -19.53
C VAL A 582 4.14 -0.65 -20.35
N MET A 583 3.47 -0.75 -21.50
CA MET A 583 3.16 0.39 -22.36
C MET A 583 1.72 0.31 -22.87
N ILE A 584 1.05 1.45 -23.02
CA ILE A 584 -0.36 1.53 -23.41
C ILE A 584 -0.56 2.43 -24.66
N PRO A 585 -0.02 2.03 -25.82
CA PRO A 585 -0.10 2.86 -27.01
C PRO A 585 -1.54 2.99 -27.52
N HIS A 586 -1.88 4.16 -28.05
CA HIS A 586 -3.20 4.45 -28.64
C HIS A 586 -3.15 5.77 -29.42
N PRO A 587 -4.04 6.02 -30.38
CA PRO A 587 -3.99 7.24 -31.19
C PRO A 587 -4.38 8.48 -30.39
N LEU A 588 -3.91 9.66 -30.83
CA LEU A 588 -4.42 10.97 -30.38
C LEU A 588 -5.82 11.23 -30.96
N MET A 589 -6.02 10.87 -32.23
CA MET A 589 -7.28 11.01 -32.95
C MET A 589 -8.17 9.78 -32.80
N THR A 590 -9.47 9.94 -33.07
CA THR A 590 -10.42 8.82 -33.01
C THR A 590 -10.51 8.11 -34.36
N PHE A 591 -10.07 6.86 -34.40
CA PHE A 591 -10.21 5.95 -35.55
C PHE A 591 -11.04 4.69 -35.24
N ALA A 592 -11.44 4.54 -33.97
CA ALA A 592 -12.10 3.34 -33.47
C ALA A 592 -13.61 3.44 -33.62
N LYS A 593 -14.21 2.37 -34.16
CA LYS A 593 -15.67 2.18 -34.21
C LYS A 593 -16.22 1.76 -32.85
N GLU A 594 -15.44 0.99 -32.11
CA GLU A 594 -15.77 0.47 -30.78
C GLU A 594 -14.50 0.38 -29.94
N THR A 595 -14.63 0.58 -28.62
CA THR A 595 -13.50 0.42 -27.71
C THR A 595 -12.99 -1.03 -27.70
N ALA A 596 -11.68 -1.25 -27.86
CA ALA A 596 -11.05 -2.58 -27.85
C ALA A 596 -9.61 -2.53 -27.36
N VAL A 597 -9.11 -3.65 -26.79
CA VAL A 597 -7.72 -3.80 -26.37
C VAL A 597 -7.05 -4.95 -27.13
N ALA A 598 -5.86 -4.68 -27.66
CA ALA A 598 -4.95 -5.69 -28.19
C ALA A 598 -3.70 -5.76 -27.32
N ALA A 599 -3.16 -6.97 -27.10
CA ALA A 599 -2.03 -7.15 -26.20
C ALA A 599 -0.86 -7.85 -26.90
N ALA A 600 0.37 -7.41 -26.63
CA ALA A 600 1.58 -8.07 -27.08
C ALA A 600 2.51 -8.43 -25.92
N ILE A 601 3.12 -9.62 -26.01
CA ILE A 601 4.22 -10.04 -25.15
C ILE A 601 5.49 -10.07 -25.97
N LEU A 602 6.55 -9.40 -25.50
CA LEU A 602 7.79 -9.20 -26.25
C LEU A 602 8.92 -10.07 -25.69
N LYS A 603 9.19 -11.23 -26.30
CA LYS A 603 10.27 -12.16 -25.89
C LYS A 603 11.38 -12.19 -26.95
N PRO A 604 12.52 -11.50 -26.78
CA PRO A 604 12.94 -10.72 -25.63
C PRO A 604 12.29 -9.31 -25.57
N PRO A 605 12.38 -8.61 -24.42
CA PRO A 605 11.80 -7.27 -24.25
C PRO A 605 12.42 -6.25 -25.22
N VAL A 606 11.64 -5.23 -25.58
CA VAL A 606 12.12 -4.13 -26.45
C VAL A 606 12.47 -2.91 -25.60
N THR A 607 13.60 -2.27 -25.89
CA THR A 607 13.99 -1.04 -25.19
C THR A 607 13.32 0.17 -25.82
N ILE A 608 12.39 0.80 -25.11
CA ILE A 608 11.68 2.02 -25.51
C ILE A 608 11.90 3.06 -24.40
N CYS A 609 12.31 4.27 -24.75
CA CYS A 609 12.59 5.34 -23.76
C CYS A 609 13.53 4.91 -22.60
N LYS A 610 14.56 4.10 -22.91
CA LYS A 610 15.50 3.50 -21.93
C LYS A 610 14.89 2.48 -20.96
N LYS A 611 13.63 2.08 -21.15
CA LYS A 611 12.91 1.07 -20.36
C LYS A 611 12.73 -0.22 -21.15
N ALA A 612 12.80 -1.36 -20.49
CA ALA A 612 12.69 -2.67 -21.12
C ALA A 612 11.22 -3.14 -21.13
N VAL A 613 10.49 -2.78 -22.18
CA VAL A 613 9.06 -3.08 -22.32
C VAL A 613 8.86 -4.56 -22.59
N LYS A 614 8.10 -5.21 -21.71
CA LYS A 614 7.73 -6.63 -21.74
C LYS A 614 6.33 -6.86 -22.31
N VAL A 615 5.38 -5.98 -21.96
CA VAL A 615 3.96 -6.10 -22.31
C VAL A 615 3.46 -4.78 -22.90
N ILE A 616 2.73 -4.87 -24.00
CA ILE A 616 2.06 -3.73 -24.65
C ILE A 616 0.55 -3.99 -24.62
N PHE A 617 -0.23 -2.98 -24.23
CA PHE A 617 -1.69 -2.94 -24.34
C PHE A 617 -2.10 -1.84 -25.33
N LEU A 618 -2.21 -2.17 -26.61
CA LEU A 618 -2.68 -1.24 -27.64
C LEU A 618 -4.19 -1.00 -27.46
N LEU A 619 -4.63 0.27 -27.41
CA LEU A 619 -6.05 0.62 -27.25
C LEU A 619 -6.64 1.27 -28.50
N ALA A 620 -7.78 0.76 -28.94
CA ALA A 620 -8.71 1.48 -29.80
C ALA A 620 -9.80 2.08 -28.92
N ILE A 621 -9.96 3.41 -28.89
CA ILE A 621 -10.94 4.11 -28.04
C ILE A 621 -11.95 4.82 -28.93
N GLU A 622 -13.24 4.47 -28.78
CA GLU A 622 -14.33 5.08 -29.55
C GLU A 622 -14.50 6.57 -29.22
N GLY A 623 -15.01 7.37 -30.17
CA GLY A 623 -15.18 8.81 -30.00
C GLY A 623 -16.38 9.24 -29.15
N ARG A 624 -17.05 8.29 -28.49
CA ARG A 624 -18.22 8.54 -27.64
C ARG A 624 -17.89 8.20 -26.18
N PRO A 625 -18.59 8.80 -25.21
CA PRO A 625 -18.33 8.56 -23.80
C PRO A 625 -18.45 7.08 -23.40
N ASN A 626 -17.44 6.59 -22.69
CA ASN A 626 -17.37 5.22 -22.22
C ASN A 626 -16.71 5.14 -20.83
N ASP A 627 -17.53 4.95 -19.80
CA ASP A 627 -17.11 4.86 -18.38
C ASP A 627 -16.02 3.79 -18.16
N ASP A 628 -16.03 2.72 -18.97
CA ASP A 628 -15.16 1.55 -18.84
C ASP A 628 -13.68 1.88 -19.10
N VAL A 629 -13.39 2.92 -19.87
CA VAL A 629 -12.02 3.33 -20.22
C VAL A 629 -11.26 3.74 -18.94
N SER A 630 -11.89 4.46 -18.03
CA SER A 630 -11.27 4.84 -16.75
C SER A 630 -10.83 3.62 -15.94
N ILE A 631 -11.64 2.56 -15.96
CA ILE A 631 -11.39 1.31 -15.24
C ILE A 631 -10.27 0.51 -15.92
N LEU A 632 -10.21 0.51 -17.25
CA LEU A 632 -9.10 -0.09 -18.01
C LEU A 632 -7.75 0.56 -17.62
N PHE A 633 -7.68 1.89 -17.57
CA PHE A 633 -6.45 2.58 -17.18
C PHE A 633 -6.03 2.27 -15.73
N GLU A 634 -6.97 2.16 -14.80
CA GLU A 634 -6.65 1.75 -13.42
C GLU A 634 -6.18 0.29 -13.35
N PHE A 635 -6.79 -0.61 -14.13
CA PHE A 635 -6.33 -1.98 -14.26
C PHE A 635 -4.89 -2.07 -14.80
N PHE A 636 -4.60 -1.34 -15.88
CA PHE A 636 -3.24 -1.33 -16.45
C PHE A 636 -2.22 -0.75 -15.50
N LYS A 637 -2.57 0.31 -14.76
CA LYS A 637 -1.73 0.85 -13.69
C LYS A 637 -1.45 -0.22 -12.64
N GLN A 638 -2.45 -0.95 -12.16
CA GLN A 638 -2.26 -2.00 -11.16
C GLN A 638 -1.29 -3.09 -11.67
N VAL A 639 -1.47 -3.53 -12.92
CA VAL A 639 -0.58 -4.52 -13.55
C VAL A 639 0.84 -3.95 -13.66
N ALA A 640 0.99 -2.72 -14.16
CA ALA A 640 2.29 -2.09 -14.38
C ALA A 640 3.07 -1.78 -13.08
N MET A 641 2.36 -1.54 -11.97
CA MET A 641 2.96 -1.28 -10.66
C MET A 641 3.36 -2.54 -9.90
N ASN A 642 3.01 -3.72 -10.39
CA ASN A 642 3.34 -4.99 -9.76
C ASN A 642 4.14 -5.88 -10.71
N GLU A 643 5.46 -5.88 -10.54
CA GLU A 643 6.39 -6.65 -11.37
C GLU A 643 6.07 -8.16 -11.39
N ASN A 644 5.49 -8.72 -10.33
CA ASN A 644 5.06 -10.12 -10.31
C ASN A 644 3.88 -10.36 -11.24
N LEU A 645 2.91 -9.43 -11.32
CA LEU A 645 1.79 -9.53 -12.26
C LEU A 645 2.29 -9.38 -13.70
N VAL A 646 3.22 -8.45 -13.96
CA VAL A 646 3.85 -8.32 -15.28
C VAL A 646 4.60 -9.60 -15.67
N ASN A 647 5.40 -10.17 -14.77
CA ASN A 647 6.12 -11.41 -15.02
C ASN A 647 5.15 -12.58 -15.24
N THR A 648 4.06 -12.65 -14.48
CA THR A 648 3.01 -13.66 -14.66
C THR A 648 2.45 -13.61 -16.08
N LEU A 649 2.15 -12.42 -16.60
CA LEU A 649 1.73 -12.23 -17.99
C LEU A 649 2.85 -12.56 -18.97
N TYR A 650 4.07 -12.09 -18.70
CA TYR A 650 5.23 -12.30 -19.56
C TYR A 650 5.57 -13.77 -19.74
N GLU A 651 5.34 -14.62 -18.73
CA GLU A 651 5.62 -16.06 -18.80
C GLU A 651 4.62 -16.86 -19.64
N ALA A 652 3.53 -16.25 -20.13
CA ALA A 652 2.51 -16.94 -20.90
C ALA A 652 3.09 -17.71 -22.09
N LYS A 653 2.62 -18.95 -22.27
CA LYS A 653 3.11 -19.87 -23.30
C LYS A 653 2.50 -19.59 -24.67
N ASP A 654 1.22 -19.21 -24.68
CA ASP A 654 0.42 -18.89 -25.86
C ASP A 654 -0.61 -17.80 -25.52
N GLU A 655 -1.33 -17.32 -26.55
CA GLU A 655 -2.35 -16.27 -26.42
C GLU A 655 -3.52 -16.64 -25.49
N THR A 656 -3.85 -17.93 -25.37
CA THR A 656 -4.94 -18.40 -24.50
C THR A 656 -4.49 -18.40 -23.04
N ASP A 657 -3.28 -18.89 -22.77
CA ASP A 657 -2.63 -18.84 -21.46
C ASP A 657 -2.49 -17.39 -20.97
N PHE A 658 -2.12 -16.45 -21.86
CA PHE A 658 -2.07 -15.03 -21.52
C PHE A 658 -3.44 -14.49 -21.07
N LEU A 659 -4.51 -14.77 -21.83
CA LEU A 659 -5.85 -14.30 -21.46
C LEU A 659 -6.30 -14.89 -20.12
N ASN A 660 -6.06 -16.18 -19.89
CA ASN A 660 -6.41 -16.84 -18.62
C ASN A 660 -5.64 -16.22 -17.43
N ARG A 661 -4.35 -15.93 -17.61
CA ARG A 661 -3.52 -15.23 -16.62
C ARG A 661 -4.04 -13.82 -16.37
N LEU A 662 -4.44 -13.09 -17.40
CA LEU A 662 -5.02 -11.76 -17.28
C LEU A 662 -6.34 -11.78 -16.50
N ILE A 663 -7.22 -12.75 -16.79
CA ILE A 663 -8.46 -12.97 -16.04
C ILE A 663 -8.15 -13.31 -14.58
N SER A 664 -7.19 -14.21 -14.33
CA SER A 664 -6.74 -14.54 -12.97
C SER A 664 -6.23 -13.31 -12.22
N ILE A 665 -5.41 -12.48 -12.87
CA ILE A 665 -4.92 -11.23 -12.29
C ILE A 665 -6.07 -10.26 -11.96
N SER A 666 -7.08 -10.17 -12.84
CA SER A 666 -8.30 -9.38 -12.59
C SER A 666 -9.12 -9.84 -11.39
N THR A 667 -8.83 -11.05 -10.88
CA THR A 667 -9.43 -11.66 -9.68
C THR A 667 -8.44 -11.84 -8.53
N SER A 668 -7.18 -11.45 -8.69
CA SER A 668 -6.09 -11.81 -7.78
C SER A 668 -6.06 -10.99 -6.49
N ILE A 669 -5.67 -11.66 -5.40
CA ILE A 669 -5.49 -11.09 -4.06
C ILE A 669 -4.03 -10.67 -3.91
N GLU A 670 -3.79 -9.50 -3.32
CA GLU A 670 -2.43 -9.10 -2.93
C GLU A 670 -1.93 -10.02 -1.81
N PHE A 671 -0.80 -10.70 -2.04
CA PHE A 671 -0.21 -11.65 -1.10
C PHE A 671 1.17 -11.18 -0.67
N VAL A 672 1.36 -11.07 0.65
CA VAL A 672 2.63 -10.68 1.27
C VAL A 672 3.08 -11.80 2.22
N ALA A 673 4.30 -12.28 2.03
CA ALA A 673 4.95 -13.22 2.95
C ALA A 673 6.15 -12.55 3.63
N THR A 674 6.14 -12.49 4.96
CA THR A 674 7.18 -11.82 5.74
C THR A 674 7.36 -12.50 7.10
N THR A 675 8.53 -12.31 7.70
CA THR A 675 8.82 -12.63 9.10
C THR A 675 9.00 -11.39 9.97
N ASP A 676 8.85 -10.20 9.37
CA ASP A 676 8.89 -8.91 10.07
C ASP A 676 7.49 -8.58 10.64
N PRO A 677 7.34 -8.44 11.98
CA PRO A 677 6.04 -8.20 12.60
C PRO A 677 5.39 -6.88 12.20
N GLU A 678 6.16 -5.80 11.99
CA GLU A 678 5.58 -4.52 11.58
C GLU A 678 4.91 -4.64 10.20
N THR A 679 5.60 -5.26 9.25
CA THR A 679 5.04 -5.55 7.92
C THR A 679 3.82 -6.47 8.01
N ALA A 680 3.86 -7.51 8.84
CA ALA A 680 2.77 -8.49 8.93
C ALA A 680 1.50 -7.97 9.62
N TYR A 681 1.63 -7.02 10.55
CA TYR A 681 0.55 -6.59 11.43
C TYR A 681 0.09 -5.14 11.22
N THR A 682 0.67 -4.38 10.27
CA THR A 682 0.21 -3.01 9.96
C THR A 682 -1.03 -3.02 9.07
N ASP A 683 -2.07 -2.30 9.48
CA ASP A 683 -3.33 -2.13 8.74
C ASP A 683 -4.07 -3.45 8.43
N VAL A 684 -4.17 -4.32 9.45
CA VAL A 684 -4.79 -5.65 9.36
C VAL A 684 -6.11 -5.72 10.13
N ASP A 685 -7.18 -6.19 9.48
CA ASP A 685 -8.50 -6.38 10.10
C ASP A 685 -8.59 -7.70 10.91
N PHE A 686 -7.92 -8.76 10.44
CA PHE A 686 -7.98 -10.10 11.03
C PHE A 686 -6.61 -10.76 11.14
N CYS A 687 -6.28 -11.28 12.34
CA CYS A 687 -5.13 -12.14 12.58
C CYS A 687 -5.60 -13.59 12.75
N LEU A 688 -5.20 -14.47 11.84
CA LEU A 688 -5.54 -15.90 11.90
C LEU A 688 -4.39 -16.66 12.57
N ALA A 689 -4.56 -17.09 13.82
CA ALA A 689 -3.45 -17.56 14.65
C ALA A 689 -3.46 -19.08 14.90
N HIS A 690 -2.46 -19.76 14.35
CA HIS A 690 -2.33 -21.23 14.37
C HIS A 690 -0.89 -21.62 14.75
N ILE A 691 -0.45 -21.26 15.96
CA ILE A 691 0.93 -21.52 16.38
C ILE A 691 1.08 -22.89 17.05
N ARG A 692 2.25 -23.51 16.89
CA ARG A 692 2.66 -24.74 17.58
C ARG A 692 4.09 -24.61 18.09
N VAL A 693 4.23 -24.12 19.31
CA VAL A 693 5.53 -23.96 19.96
C VAL A 693 6.13 -25.34 20.30
N GLY A 694 7.32 -25.61 19.78
CA GLY A 694 8.00 -26.91 19.87
C GLY A 694 7.64 -27.92 18.77
N GLN A 695 6.74 -27.57 17.85
CA GLN A 695 6.37 -28.36 16.67
C GLN A 695 5.99 -29.83 17.00
N LEU A 696 6.07 -30.76 16.04
CA LEU A 696 5.79 -32.18 16.27
C LEU A 696 6.83 -32.93 17.13
N PRO A 697 8.14 -32.57 17.14
CA PRO A 697 9.10 -33.20 18.04
C PRO A 697 8.74 -33.06 19.53
N MET A 698 8.20 -31.91 19.94
CA MET A 698 7.73 -31.75 21.32
C MET A 698 6.41 -32.48 21.57
N ARG A 699 5.51 -32.54 20.58
CA ARG A 699 4.28 -33.35 20.68
C ARG A 699 4.59 -34.82 20.99
N GLU A 700 5.60 -35.41 20.36
CA GLU A 700 6.01 -36.78 20.64
C GLU A 700 6.42 -36.94 22.12
N LYS A 701 7.15 -35.97 22.69
CA LYS A 701 7.52 -35.99 24.10
C LYS A 701 6.31 -35.82 25.02
N ASP A 702 5.39 -34.94 24.64
CA ASP A 702 4.13 -34.72 25.37
C ASP A 702 3.35 -36.03 25.50
N GLU A 703 3.29 -36.83 24.42
CA GLU A 703 2.60 -38.11 24.41
C GLU A 703 3.39 -39.22 25.12
N LYS A 704 4.69 -39.35 24.87
CA LYS A 704 5.50 -40.48 25.37
C LYS A 704 5.87 -40.40 26.85
N ILE A 705 6.11 -39.20 27.41
CA ILE A 705 6.52 -39.07 28.82
C ILE A 705 5.44 -39.59 29.78
N PRO A 706 4.16 -39.20 29.68
CA PRO A 706 3.10 -39.74 30.53
C PRO A 706 2.90 -41.24 30.33
N LEU A 707 3.04 -41.75 29.09
CA LEU A 707 2.88 -43.17 28.80
C LEU A 707 3.90 -44.05 29.55
N LYS A 708 5.13 -43.57 29.80
CA LYS A 708 6.12 -44.26 30.66
C LYS A 708 5.57 -44.56 32.07
N TYR A 709 4.60 -43.77 32.53
CA TYR A 709 3.98 -43.88 33.84
C TYR A 709 2.55 -44.43 33.79
N GLY A 710 2.14 -45.00 32.65
CA GLY A 710 0.79 -45.56 32.47
C GLY A 710 -0.30 -44.50 32.40
N VAL A 711 0.02 -43.30 31.89
CA VAL A 711 -0.90 -42.17 31.77
C VAL A 711 -1.05 -41.76 30.31
N VAL A 712 -2.26 -41.38 29.90
CA VAL A 712 -2.55 -40.81 28.58
C VAL A 712 -1.83 -39.47 28.42
N GLY A 713 -0.98 -39.33 27.40
CA GLY A 713 -0.22 -38.10 27.13
C GLY A 713 -0.77 -37.22 26.01
N GLN A 714 -2.04 -37.37 25.61
CA GLN A 714 -2.63 -36.68 24.45
C GLN A 714 -2.32 -35.16 24.44
N GLU A 715 -2.04 -34.59 23.25
CA GLU A 715 -1.41 -33.27 23.12
C GLU A 715 -2.23 -32.04 23.57
N THR A 716 -3.57 -32.15 23.66
CA THR A 716 -4.48 -31.05 23.99
C THR A 716 -5.24 -31.25 25.30
N CYS A 717 -5.14 -32.42 25.92
CA CYS A 717 -5.74 -32.75 27.22
C CYS A 717 -4.74 -33.43 28.15
N GLY A 718 -5.06 -33.51 29.44
CA GLY A 718 -4.18 -34.18 30.40
C GLY A 718 -2.77 -33.56 30.49
N PRO A 719 -1.75 -34.35 30.89
CA PRO A 719 -0.37 -33.88 31.00
C PRO A 719 0.23 -33.32 29.73
N GLY A 720 -0.07 -33.91 28.56
CA GLY A 720 0.43 -33.43 27.27
C GLY A 720 -0.14 -32.05 26.95
N GLY A 721 -1.45 -31.87 27.13
CA GLY A 721 -2.10 -30.56 27.05
C GLY A 721 -1.52 -29.53 28.01
N ILE A 722 -1.29 -29.88 29.28
CA ILE A 722 -0.67 -28.96 30.26
C ILE A 722 0.72 -28.52 29.80
N ALA A 723 1.55 -29.47 29.35
CA ALA A 723 2.90 -29.19 28.92
C ALA A 723 2.96 -28.32 27.66
N TYR A 724 2.09 -28.61 26.70
CA TYR A 724 1.94 -27.82 25.48
C TYR A 724 1.39 -26.42 25.77
N GLY A 725 0.41 -26.30 26.67
CA GLY A 725 -0.15 -25.03 27.11
C GLY A 725 0.89 -24.08 27.69
N MET A 726 1.75 -24.58 28.58
CA MET A 726 2.89 -23.81 29.12
C MET A 726 3.81 -23.26 28.02
N ARG A 727 3.93 -23.93 26.87
CA ARG A 727 4.72 -23.45 25.71
C ARG A 727 3.95 -22.48 24.82
N SER A 728 2.65 -22.65 24.66
CA SER A 728 1.84 -21.82 23.75
C SER A 728 1.52 -20.43 24.29
N ILE A 729 1.44 -20.27 25.63
CA ILE A 729 1.08 -18.98 26.26
C ILE A 729 1.97 -17.82 25.75
N PRO A 730 3.32 -17.89 25.81
CA PRO A 730 4.17 -16.77 25.36
C PRO A 730 3.90 -16.34 23.92
N GLY A 731 3.86 -17.30 22.97
CA GLY A 731 3.73 -16.98 21.55
C GLY A 731 2.35 -16.40 21.19
N VAL A 732 1.30 -16.79 21.92
CA VAL A 732 -0.03 -16.18 21.73
C VAL A 732 -0.06 -14.75 22.26
N LEU A 733 0.49 -14.51 23.45
CA LEU A 733 0.55 -13.15 24.02
C LEU A 733 1.39 -12.21 23.14
N GLU A 734 2.48 -12.71 22.54
CA GLU A 734 3.32 -11.95 21.61
C GLU A 734 2.55 -11.50 20.36
N ASN A 735 1.73 -12.39 19.76
CA ASN A 735 0.88 -12.00 18.62
C ASN A 735 -0.12 -10.90 18.99
N ILE A 736 -0.72 -10.97 20.19
CA ILE A 736 -1.63 -9.93 20.67
C ILE A 736 -0.88 -8.59 20.84
N GLU A 737 0.35 -8.61 21.35
CA GLU A 737 1.18 -7.40 21.47
C GLU A 737 1.48 -6.76 20.10
N TYR A 738 1.75 -7.56 19.06
CA TYR A 738 1.92 -7.04 17.70
C TYR A 738 0.62 -6.42 17.16
N MET A 739 -0.52 -7.06 17.39
CA MET A 739 -1.82 -6.52 16.99
C MET A 739 -2.12 -5.20 17.71
N GLU A 740 -1.99 -5.14 19.03
CA GLU A 740 -2.24 -3.92 19.83
C GLU A 740 -1.36 -2.75 19.37
N LYS A 741 -0.12 -3.05 18.95
CA LYS A 741 0.84 -2.04 18.48
C LYS A 741 0.56 -1.54 17.07
N TYR A 742 0.31 -2.43 16.11
CA TYR A 742 0.27 -2.10 14.68
C TYR A 742 -1.14 -2.06 14.09
N SER A 743 -2.12 -2.74 14.70
CA SER A 743 -3.52 -2.80 14.27
C SER A 743 -4.49 -2.95 15.45
N PRO A 744 -4.77 -1.89 16.23
CA PRO A 744 -5.52 -1.98 17.49
C PRO A 744 -7.00 -2.40 17.32
N ASN A 745 -7.54 -2.35 16.10
CA ASN A 745 -8.91 -2.80 15.81
C ASN A 745 -8.99 -4.25 15.31
N CYS A 746 -7.84 -4.91 15.11
CA CYS A 746 -7.74 -6.25 14.55
C CYS A 746 -8.40 -7.30 15.46
N TRP A 747 -9.12 -8.25 14.86
CA TRP A 747 -9.62 -9.44 15.55
C TRP A 747 -8.65 -10.61 15.39
N MET A 748 -8.22 -11.21 16.51
CA MET A 748 -7.50 -12.47 16.50
C MET A 748 -8.50 -13.62 16.51
N LEU A 749 -8.46 -14.45 15.46
CA LEU A 749 -9.19 -15.72 15.40
C LEU A 749 -8.19 -16.82 15.73
N ASN A 750 -8.22 -17.29 16.98
CA ASN A 750 -7.19 -18.14 17.53
C ASN A 750 -7.57 -19.63 17.52
N TYR A 751 -6.78 -20.44 16.80
CA TYR A 751 -6.79 -21.91 16.79
C TYR A 751 -5.62 -22.53 17.55
N SER A 752 -4.77 -21.70 18.17
CA SER A 752 -3.56 -22.17 18.82
C SER A 752 -3.92 -23.01 20.05
N ASN A 753 -3.56 -24.28 19.99
CA ASN A 753 -3.82 -25.23 21.05
C ASN A 753 -2.76 -25.18 22.15
N PRO A 754 -3.09 -25.69 23.36
CA PRO A 754 -4.40 -26.12 23.82
C PRO A 754 -5.32 -24.92 24.07
N ALA A 755 -6.46 -24.87 23.37
CA ALA A 755 -7.27 -23.66 23.28
C ALA A 755 -7.86 -23.23 24.63
N ALA A 756 -8.18 -24.16 25.54
CA ALA A 756 -8.68 -23.84 26.88
C ALA A 756 -7.67 -23.07 27.74
N ILE A 757 -6.43 -23.56 27.82
CA ILE A 757 -5.34 -22.93 28.60
C ILE A 757 -4.96 -21.59 27.98
N VAL A 758 -4.86 -21.54 26.65
CA VAL A 758 -4.57 -20.30 25.92
C VAL A 758 -5.68 -19.27 26.12
N ALA A 759 -6.95 -19.67 26.05
CA ALA A 759 -8.09 -18.78 26.28
C ALA A 759 -8.07 -18.20 27.70
N GLU A 760 -7.77 -19.01 28.72
CA GLU A 760 -7.61 -18.54 30.10
C GLU A 760 -6.43 -17.57 30.25
N ALA A 761 -5.31 -17.84 29.59
CA ALA A 761 -4.16 -16.93 29.59
C ALA A 761 -4.49 -15.60 28.90
N CYS A 762 -5.11 -15.61 27.72
CA CYS A 762 -5.58 -14.40 27.04
C CYS A 762 -6.52 -13.59 27.94
N ARG A 763 -7.51 -14.23 28.56
CA ARG A 763 -8.44 -13.57 29.49
C ARG A 763 -7.73 -12.90 30.67
N ARG A 764 -6.66 -13.50 31.20
CA ARG A 764 -5.92 -12.97 32.36
C ARG A 764 -4.95 -11.87 32.00
N PHE A 765 -4.15 -12.06 30.96
CA PHE A 765 -3.04 -11.16 30.62
C PHE A 765 -3.45 -10.07 29.62
N LYS A 766 -4.48 -10.32 28.80
CA LYS A 766 -4.96 -9.44 27.73
C LYS A 766 -6.51 -9.36 27.74
N PRO A 767 -7.14 -8.96 28.86
CA PRO A 767 -8.60 -9.02 29.03
C PRO A 767 -9.39 -8.15 28.04
N ASP A 768 -8.78 -7.08 27.53
CA ASP A 768 -9.41 -6.12 26.62
C ASP A 768 -9.06 -6.39 25.15
N ALA A 769 -8.21 -7.39 24.88
CA ALA A 769 -7.81 -7.73 23.52
C ALA A 769 -8.95 -8.41 22.75
N ARG A 770 -9.04 -8.08 21.46
CA ARG A 770 -10.04 -8.61 20.54
C ARG A 770 -9.67 -10.02 20.07
N VAL A 771 -9.81 -10.99 20.96
CA VAL A 771 -9.46 -12.39 20.70
C VAL A 771 -10.70 -13.28 20.81
N ILE A 772 -10.93 -14.10 19.78
CA ILE A 772 -11.92 -15.17 19.79
C ILE A 772 -11.17 -16.49 19.66
N ASN A 773 -11.33 -17.34 20.68
CA ASN A 773 -10.73 -18.66 20.70
C ASN A 773 -11.72 -19.68 20.14
N ILE A 774 -11.25 -20.55 19.25
CA ILE A 774 -12.08 -21.50 18.53
C ILE A 774 -11.41 -22.86 18.37
N CYS A 775 -12.24 -23.86 18.08
CA CYS A 775 -11.83 -25.22 17.80
C CYS A 775 -12.70 -25.79 16.67
N ASP A 776 -12.09 -26.58 15.78
CA ASP A 776 -12.76 -27.23 14.66
C ASP A 776 -13.39 -28.57 15.06
N MET A 777 -12.98 -29.15 16.18
CA MET A 777 -13.38 -30.50 16.56
C MET A 777 -14.88 -30.64 16.86
N PRO A 778 -15.55 -29.73 17.60
CA PRO A 778 -17.02 -29.75 17.73
C PRO A 778 -17.73 -29.65 16.38
N ILE A 779 -17.24 -28.80 15.47
CA ILE A 779 -17.80 -28.62 14.12
C ILE A 779 -17.65 -29.92 13.30
N GLY A 780 -16.52 -30.62 13.45
CA GLY A 780 -16.28 -31.92 12.82
C GLY A 780 -17.26 -32.99 13.31
N MET A 781 -17.56 -32.98 14.61
CA MET A 781 -18.60 -33.84 15.17
C MET A 781 -20.00 -33.45 14.70
N GLU A 782 -20.31 -32.16 14.58
CA GLU A 782 -21.59 -31.70 14.01
C GLU A 782 -21.80 -32.20 12.57
N ASN A 783 -20.75 -32.27 11.75
CA ASN A 783 -20.85 -32.86 10.41
C ASN A 783 -21.22 -34.35 10.46
N ASN A 784 -20.62 -35.12 11.37
CA ASN A 784 -20.97 -36.53 11.54
C ASN A 784 -22.40 -36.69 12.07
N ILE A 785 -22.79 -35.86 13.03
CA ILE A 785 -24.14 -35.81 13.58
C ILE A 785 -25.17 -35.47 12.48
N ALA A 786 -24.87 -34.50 11.61
CA ALA A 786 -25.72 -34.15 10.47
C ALA A 786 -25.95 -35.36 9.56
N LYS A 787 -24.88 -36.08 9.20
CA LYS A 787 -24.95 -37.33 8.42
C LYS A 787 -25.81 -38.40 9.09
N ILE A 788 -25.60 -38.63 10.40
CA ILE A 788 -26.37 -39.61 11.19
C ILE A 788 -27.87 -39.28 11.19
N LEU A 789 -28.20 -37.99 11.33
CA LEU A 789 -29.58 -37.56 11.44
C LEU A 789 -30.28 -37.40 10.09
N GLY A 790 -29.51 -37.33 8.99
CA GLY A 790 -29.98 -37.21 7.61
C GLY A 790 -30.06 -35.77 7.08
N PHE A 791 -29.32 -34.84 7.68
CA PHE A 791 -29.16 -33.47 7.19
C PHE A 791 -28.09 -33.41 6.10
N ASN A 792 -28.25 -32.49 5.14
CA ASN A 792 -27.25 -32.30 4.08
C ASN A 792 -26.05 -31.50 4.57
N ASP A 793 -26.29 -30.56 5.50
CA ASP A 793 -25.28 -29.68 6.06
C ASP A 793 -25.57 -29.42 7.54
N ARG A 794 -24.53 -29.32 8.37
CA ARG A 794 -24.67 -28.99 9.79
C ARG A 794 -25.35 -27.64 10.04
N LYS A 795 -25.29 -26.69 9.09
CA LYS A 795 -25.97 -25.39 9.15
C LYS A 795 -27.50 -25.51 9.08
N GLU A 796 -28.04 -26.67 8.72
CA GLU A 796 -29.48 -26.99 8.85
C GLU A 796 -29.87 -27.31 10.30
N MET A 797 -28.89 -27.51 11.19
CA MET A 797 -29.10 -27.81 12.61
C MET A 797 -28.92 -26.58 13.49
N THR A 798 -29.89 -26.34 14.37
CA THR A 798 -29.75 -25.45 15.52
C THR A 798 -29.39 -26.27 16.75
N VAL A 799 -28.16 -26.13 17.24
CA VAL A 799 -27.65 -26.90 18.37
C VAL A 799 -27.66 -26.11 19.70
N ARG A 800 -27.85 -26.83 20.80
CA ARG A 800 -27.44 -26.40 22.14
C ARG A 800 -26.31 -27.30 22.62
N TYR A 801 -25.21 -26.68 23.03
CA TYR A 801 -23.99 -27.32 23.49
C TYR A 801 -23.46 -26.58 24.72
N PHE A 802 -22.86 -27.29 25.66
CA PHE A 802 -22.13 -26.65 26.75
C PHE A 802 -20.93 -27.49 27.18
N GLY A 803 -19.90 -26.82 27.69
CA GLY A 803 -18.71 -27.47 28.23
C GLY A 803 -17.51 -26.53 28.31
N LEU A 804 -16.33 -27.13 28.39
CA LEU A 804 -15.04 -26.51 28.09
C LEU A 804 -14.55 -27.06 26.74
N ASN A 805 -13.49 -26.49 26.19
CA ASN A 805 -12.93 -27.01 24.94
C ASN A 805 -12.49 -28.47 25.09
N HIS A 806 -12.91 -29.32 24.15
CA HIS A 806 -12.74 -30.79 24.18
C HIS A 806 -13.45 -31.52 25.34
N PHE A 807 -14.39 -30.85 26.02
CA PHE A 807 -14.99 -31.33 27.26
C PHE A 807 -16.43 -30.81 27.41
N GLY A 808 -17.37 -31.35 26.63
CA GLY A 808 -18.75 -30.85 26.63
C GLY A 808 -19.79 -31.78 26.01
N TRP A 809 -21.04 -31.36 26.04
CA TRP A 809 -22.21 -32.17 25.67
C TRP A 809 -23.21 -31.38 24.82
N TRP A 810 -23.83 -32.05 23.85
CA TRP A 810 -25.00 -31.54 23.15
C TRP A 810 -26.27 -31.92 23.90
N THR A 811 -27.15 -30.94 24.10
CA THR A 811 -28.42 -31.13 24.83
C THR A 811 -29.65 -30.98 23.96
N SER A 812 -29.50 -30.46 22.74
CA SER A 812 -30.60 -30.25 21.79
C SER A 812 -30.03 -30.06 20.39
N ILE A 813 -30.71 -30.64 19.40
CA ILE A 813 -30.42 -30.53 17.98
C ILE A 813 -31.76 -30.39 17.28
N LYS A 814 -32.02 -29.21 16.72
CA LYS A 814 -33.28 -28.91 16.04
C LYS A 814 -33.09 -28.59 14.57
N ASP A 815 -34.05 -28.94 13.74
CA ASP A 815 -34.13 -28.42 12.37
C ASP A 815 -34.67 -26.97 12.33
N ASN A 816 -34.79 -26.42 11.13
CA ASN A 816 -35.34 -25.07 10.91
C ASN A 816 -36.82 -24.92 11.28
N ASP A 817 -37.58 -26.02 11.30
CA ASP A 817 -38.99 -26.04 11.69
C ASP A 817 -39.15 -26.21 13.22
N GLY A 818 -38.05 -26.45 13.93
CA GLY A 818 -37.98 -26.58 15.38
C GLY A 818 -38.19 -28.00 15.91
N ASN A 819 -38.21 -29.02 15.05
CA ASN A 819 -38.31 -30.43 15.45
C ASN A 819 -37.03 -30.87 16.16
N GLU A 820 -37.16 -31.61 17.27
CA GLU A 820 -36.03 -32.05 18.11
C GLU A 820 -35.52 -33.45 17.71
N TYR A 821 -34.20 -33.60 17.60
CA TYR A 821 -33.54 -34.82 17.12
C TYR A 821 -32.60 -35.48 18.13
N ILE A 822 -32.42 -34.92 19.33
CA ILE A 822 -31.44 -35.45 20.30
C ILE A 822 -31.67 -36.93 20.65
N ASP A 823 -32.92 -37.36 20.84
CA ASP A 823 -33.24 -38.77 21.16
C ASP A 823 -32.87 -39.73 20.02
N LYS A 824 -33.06 -39.30 18.76
CA LYS A 824 -32.67 -40.07 17.57
C LYS A 824 -31.15 -40.21 17.51
N LEU A 825 -30.40 -39.13 17.80
CA LEU A 825 -28.95 -39.18 17.87
C LEU A 825 -28.47 -40.13 18.97
N LEU A 826 -29.03 -40.03 20.17
CA LEU A 826 -28.63 -40.86 21.31
C LEU A 826 -28.89 -42.34 21.06
N ALA A 827 -30.04 -42.69 20.48
CA ALA A 827 -30.35 -44.06 20.09
C ALA A 827 -29.32 -44.61 19.10
N HIS A 828 -28.94 -43.82 18.09
CA HIS A 828 -27.89 -44.18 17.13
C HIS A 828 -26.53 -44.37 17.82
N GLN A 829 -26.13 -43.41 18.66
CA GLN A 829 -24.85 -43.44 19.36
C GLN A 829 -24.71 -44.64 20.30
N LEU A 830 -25.77 -45.03 20.99
CA LEU A 830 -25.76 -46.22 21.86
C LEU A 830 -25.55 -47.52 21.08
N GLU A 831 -25.87 -47.55 19.79
CA GLU A 831 -25.69 -48.72 18.94
C GLU A 831 -24.34 -48.69 18.21
N TYR A 832 -24.02 -47.56 17.57
CA TYR A 832 -22.93 -47.40 16.59
C TYR A 832 -21.86 -46.37 16.99
N GLY A 833 -22.04 -45.62 18.08
CA GLY A 833 -21.25 -44.41 18.34
C GLY A 833 -21.52 -43.35 17.26
N ASN A 834 -20.49 -42.58 16.89
CA ASN A 834 -20.58 -41.57 15.83
C ASN A 834 -20.25 -42.12 14.42
N THR A 835 -20.33 -43.42 14.19
CA THR A 835 -20.10 -44.06 12.88
C THR A 835 -21.42 -44.41 12.20
N LEU A 836 -21.44 -44.48 10.86
CA LEU A 836 -22.60 -45.05 10.15
C LEU A 836 -22.55 -46.60 10.14
N PRO A 837 -23.71 -47.30 10.03
CA PRO A 837 -23.79 -48.75 10.15
C PRO A 837 -22.96 -49.52 9.09
N ASP A 838 -22.78 -48.93 7.90
CA ASP A 838 -22.10 -49.54 6.74
C ASP A 838 -20.71 -48.94 6.43
N GLU A 839 -20.19 -48.02 7.26
CA GLU A 839 -18.99 -47.23 6.90
C GLU A 839 -17.67 -48.02 6.93
N GLY A 840 -17.60 -49.15 7.65
CA GLY A 840 -16.39 -49.96 7.79
C GLY A 840 -15.11 -49.14 8.09
N ASN A 841 -13.95 -49.66 7.70
CA ASN A 841 -12.67 -48.93 7.77
C ASN A 841 -12.42 -48.00 6.56
N ASN A 842 -13.41 -47.83 5.68
CA ASN A 842 -13.31 -47.10 4.40
C ASN A 842 -14.17 -45.81 4.35
N GLY A 843 -14.70 -45.35 5.49
CA GLY A 843 -15.46 -44.08 5.57
C GLY A 843 -14.58 -42.83 5.43
N ASP A 844 -15.19 -41.64 5.53
CA ASP A 844 -14.54 -40.30 5.40
C ASP A 844 -13.50 -39.97 6.50
N TYR A 845 -13.01 -40.96 7.25
CA TYR A 845 -12.05 -40.77 8.33
C TYR A 845 -10.63 -40.62 7.77
N THR A 846 -9.97 -39.52 8.16
CA THR A 846 -8.59 -39.23 7.73
C THR A 846 -7.57 -40.26 8.19
N ASP A 847 -7.84 -40.98 9.28
CA ASP A 847 -7.00 -42.05 9.85
C ASP A 847 -7.86 -43.06 10.62
N ASN A 848 -7.42 -44.32 10.72
CA ASN A 848 -8.11 -45.38 11.50
C ASN A 848 -8.35 -44.98 12.97
N SER A 849 -7.45 -44.20 13.57
CA SER A 849 -7.61 -43.70 14.94
C SER A 849 -8.86 -42.83 15.13
N TRP A 850 -9.30 -42.13 14.08
CA TRP A 850 -10.51 -41.32 14.13
C TRP A 850 -11.78 -42.16 14.02
N TYR A 851 -11.74 -43.27 13.27
CA TYR A 851 -12.82 -44.25 13.24
C TYR A 851 -13.03 -44.87 14.64
N GLU A 852 -11.94 -45.32 15.28
CA GLU A 852 -12.02 -45.87 16.65
C GLU A 852 -12.52 -44.81 17.66
N THR A 853 -12.08 -43.56 17.52
CA THR A 853 -12.58 -42.44 18.34
C THR A 853 -14.09 -42.22 18.16
N ALA A 854 -14.59 -42.26 16.92
CA ALA A 854 -16.02 -42.12 16.63
C ALA A 854 -16.82 -43.30 17.22
N LYS A 855 -16.30 -44.52 17.12
CA LYS A 855 -16.91 -45.72 17.68
C LYS A 855 -16.96 -45.69 19.21
N LYS A 856 -15.92 -45.17 19.87
CA LYS A 856 -15.82 -45.05 21.33
C LYS A 856 -16.92 -44.16 21.94
N VAL A 857 -17.55 -43.29 21.14
CA VAL A 857 -18.72 -42.50 21.56
C VAL A 857 -19.85 -43.38 22.09
N LYS A 858 -19.97 -44.62 21.61
CA LYS A 858 -20.92 -45.60 22.15
C LYS A 858 -20.77 -45.80 23.66
N ASP A 859 -19.55 -46.06 24.11
CA ASP A 859 -19.24 -46.29 25.51
C ASP A 859 -19.43 -45.02 26.34
N LEU A 860 -19.15 -43.85 25.74
CA LEU A 860 -19.33 -42.55 26.37
C LEU A 860 -20.82 -42.21 26.56
N THR A 861 -21.65 -42.42 25.55
CA THR A 861 -23.10 -42.19 25.63
C THR A 861 -23.76 -43.16 26.62
N ALA A 862 -23.23 -44.37 26.80
CA ALA A 862 -23.73 -45.31 27.80
C ALA A 862 -23.54 -44.86 29.26
N ILE A 863 -22.58 -43.95 29.53
CA ILE A 863 -22.36 -43.38 30.88
C ILE A 863 -23.49 -42.43 31.25
N ASP A 864 -23.92 -41.59 30.30
CA ASP A 864 -25.05 -40.68 30.45
C ASP A 864 -25.85 -40.58 29.15
N PRO A 865 -26.91 -41.39 28.98
CA PRO A 865 -27.70 -41.44 27.76
C PRO A 865 -28.74 -40.30 27.69
N THR A 866 -28.56 -39.22 28.44
CA THR A 866 -29.45 -38.04 28.39
C THR A 866 -28.90 -36.91 27.52
N MET A 867 -27.60 -36.93 27.21
CA MET A 867 -26.91 -35.90 26.43
C MET A 867 -25.82 -36.52 25.57
N ALA A 868 -25.62 -36.01 24.35
CA ALA A 868 -24.60 -36.57 23.47
C ALA A 868 -23.21 -36.03 23.87
N PRO A 869 -22.23 -36.90 24.17
CA PRO A 869 -20.93 -36.49 24.69
C PRO A 869 -19.93 -36.13 23.58
N ASN A 870 -18.97 -35.26 23.91
CA ASN A 870 -17.76 -35.06 23.12
C ASN A 870 -16.88 -36.33 23.12
N SER A 871 -16.37 -36.74 21.95
CA SER A 871 -15.55 -37.95 21.81
C SER A 871 -14.24 -37.93 22.61
N TYR A 872 -13.73 -36.75 22.98
CA TYR A 872 -12.52 -36.61 23.79
C TYR A 872 -12.67 -37.09 25.22
N PHE A 873 -13.90 -37.28 25.72
CA PHE A 873 -14.12 -37.90 27.03
C PHE A 873 -13.49 -39.29 27.15
N GLN A 874 -13.18 -39.97 26.04
CA GLN A 874 -12.43 -41.23 26.06
C GLN A 874 -11.10 -41.12 26.82
N TYR A 875 -10.39 -39.99 26.70
CA TYR A 875 -9.09 -39.82 27.38
C TYR A 875 -9.25 -39.61 28.88
N TYR A 876 -10.36 -39.00 29.31
CA TYR A 876 -10.63 -38.66 30.69
C TYR A 876 -11.35 -39.78 31.46
N LEU A 877 -12.26 -40.50 30.81
CA LEU A 877 -13.14 -41.50 31.42
C LEU A 877 -12.67 -42.93 31.18
N PHE A 878 -11.90 -43.16 30.11
CA PHE A 878 -11.38 -44.48 29.70
C PHE A 878 -9.86 -44.44 29.54
N GLY A 879 -9.16 -43.69 30.39
CA GLY A 879 -7.71 -43.48 30.26
C GLY A 879 -6.88 -44.77 30.37
N ASP A 880 -7.33 -45.73 31.18
CA ASP A 880 -6.74 -47.06 31.29
C ASP A 880 -6.85 -47.85 29.98
N ASP A 881 -8.04 -47.82 29.35
CA ASP A 881 -8.29 -48.43 28.04
C ASP A 881 -7.43 -47.78 26.94
N MET A 882 -7.33 -46.45 26.95
CA MET A 882 -6.50 -45.71 26.00
C MET A 882 -5.01 -46.04 26.14
N VAL A 883 -4.50 -46.14 27.37
CA VAL A 883 -3.11 -46.55 27.62
C VAL A 883 -2.88 -47.99 27.16
N ALA A 884 -3.79 -48.92 27.44
CA ALA A 884 -3.67 -50.32 27.04
C ALA A 884 -3.61 -50.50 25.51
N HIS A 885 -4.28 -49.64 24.74
CA HIS A 885 -4.33 -49.69 23.28
C HIS A 885 -3.30 -48.80 22.58
N THR A 886 -2.50 -48.03 23.32
CA THR A 886 -1.47 -47.14 22.75
C THR A 886 -0.12 -47.84 22.69
N ASN A 887 0.56 -47.78 21.54
CA ASN A 887 1.94 -48.22 21.42
C ASN A 887 2.90 -47.14 21.98
N PRO A 888 3.66 -47.43 23.06
CA PRO A 888 4.58 -46.44 23.66
C PRO A 888 5.70 -45.97 22.72
N GLU A 889 6.11 -46.81 21.76
CA GLU A 889 7.18 -46.49 20.82
C GLU A 889 6.68 -45.76 19.57
N TYR A 890 5.37 -45.85 19.29
CA TYR A 890 4.75 -45.27 18.11
C TYR A 890 3.40 -44.66 18.46
N THR A 891 3.44 -43.40 18.92
CA THR A 891 2.24 -42.69 19.38
C THR A 891 1.57 -41.96 18.21
N ARG A 892 0.49 -41.22 18.50
CA ARG A 892 -0.23 -40.42 17.49
C ARG A 892 0.68 -39.37 16.87
N ALA A 893 1.61 -38.78 17.63
CA ALA A 893 2.64 -37.88 17.12
C ALA A 893 3.46 -38.54 16.00
N ASN A 894 3.93 -39.78 16.21
CA ASN A 894 4.67 -40.52 15.18
C ASN A 894 3.81 -40.79 13.95
N GLN A 895 2.55 -41.19 14.13
CA GLN A 895 1.62 -41.37 13.01
C GLN A 895 1.40 -40.08 12.20
N VAL A 896 1.30 -38.92 12.87
CA VAL A 896 1.16 -37.62 12.19
C VAL A 896 2.43 -37.25 11.44
N MET A 897 3.61 -37.43 12.05
CA MET A 897 4.92 -37.19 11.42
C MET A 897 5.13 -38.09 10.20
N ASP A 898 4.84 -39.38 10.31
CA ASP A 898 5.07 -40.35 9.23
C ASP A 898 4.00 -40.32 8.14
N GLY A 899 2.82 -39.79 8.43
CA GLY A 899 1.72 -39.67 7.49
C GLY A 899 1.46 -38.23 7.03
N ARG A 900 0.66 -37.50 7.81
CA ARG A 900 0.09 -36.20 7.42
C ARG A 900 1.16 -35.13 7.19
N GLU A 901 2.18 -35.04 8.05
CA GLU A 901 3.24 -34.04 7.94
C GLU A 901 4.01 -34.22 6.63
N LYS A 902 4.56 -35.42 6.38
CA LYS A 902 5.27 -35.73 5.13
C LYS A 902 4.42 -35.46 3.89
N ARG A 903 3.13 -35.81 3.91
CA ARG A 903 2.21 -35.54 2.79
C ARG A 903 2.03 -34.04 2.56
N VAL A 904 1.71 -33.27 3.59
CA VAL A 904 1.44 -31.83 3.45
C VAL A 904 2.70 -31.07 3.07
N PHE A 905 3.81 -31.26 3.79
CA PHE A 905 5.05 -30.54 3.49
C PHE A 905 5.70 -31.02 2.19
N GLY A 906 5.58 -32.30 1.85
CA GLY A 906 6.01 -32.81 0.55
C GLY A 906 5.24 -32.18 -0.61
N GLU A 907 3.92 -32.03 -0.46
CA GLU A 907 3.08 -31.36 -1.45
C GLU A 907 3.39 -29.87 -1.55
N CYS A 908 3.59 -29.17 -0.42
CA CYS A 908 4.04 -27.78 -0.43
C CYS A 908 5.41 -27.60 -1.10
N ALA A 909 6.35 -28.50 -0.84
CA ALA A 909 7.66 -28.50 -1.48
C ALA A 909 7.55 -28.71 -3.00
N ARG A 910 6.71 -29.66 -3.43
CA ARG A 910 6.40 -29.89 -4.84
C ARG A 910 5.81 -28.64 -5.51
N ILE A 911 4.86 -27.96 -4.85
CA ILE A 911 4.25 -26.73 -5.35
C ILE A 911 5.29 -25.62 -5.50
N ALA A 912 6.14 -25.44 -4.48
CA ALA A 912 7.21 -24.45 -4.50
C ALA A 912 8.23 -24.72 -5.61
N GLU A 913 8.61 -25.99 -5.81
CA GLU A 913 9.51 -26.41 -6.89
C GLU A 913 8.88 -26.24 -8.28
N ALA A 914 7.58 -26.58 -8.42
CA ALA A 914 6.86 -26.47 -9.68
C ALA A 914 6.44 -25.04 -10.03
N GLY A 915 6.43 -24.12 -9.06
CA GLY A 915 5.92 -22.76 -9.21
C GLY A 915 4.40 -22.68 -9.46
N THR A 916 3.65 -23.75 -9.22
CA THR A 916 2.20 -23.82 -9.43
C THR A 916 1.53 -24.80 -8.47
N ALA A 917 0.33 -24.43 -8.00
CA ALA A 917 -0.54 -25.28 -7.19
C ALA A 917 -1.55 -26.10 -8.01
N GLU A 918 -1.48 -26.03 -9.36
CA GLU A 918 -2.34 -26.82 -10.23
C GLU A 918 -2.21 -28.32 -9.93
N GLY A 919 -3.34 -29.01 -9.81
CA GLY A 919 -3.40 -30.43 -9.47
C GLY A 919 -3.00 -30.75 -8.03
N THR A 920 -3.05 -29.79 -7.11
CA THR A 920 -2.68 -30.06 -5.71
C THR A 920 -3.59 -31.09 -5.05
N SER A 921 -3.00 -31.91 -4.18
CA SER A 921 -3.74 -32.84 -3.31
C SER A 921 -4.25 -32.18 -2.02
N LEU A 922 -3.97 -30.89 -1.79
CA LEU A 922 -4.48 -30.17 -0.63
C LEU A 922 -5.90 -29.69 -0.89
N GLU A 923 -6.85 -30.24 -0.13
CA GLU A 923 -8.27 -29.86 -0.19
C GLU A 923 -8.66 -28.93 0.96
N ILE A 924 -9.69 -28.10 0.72
CA ILE A 924 -10.25 -27.20 1.74
C ILE A 924 -10.98 -28.05 2.77
N GLY A 925 -10.38 -28.18 3.96
CA GLY A 925 -10.99 -28.87 5.09
C GLY A 925 -11.83 -27.94 5.98
N ILE A 926 -12.54 -28.55 6.92
CA ILE A 926 -13.36 -27.89 7.93
C ILE A 926 -12.63 -26.79 8.72
N HIS A 927 -11.32 -26.98 8.94
CA HIS A 927 -10.47 -26.03 9.65
C HIS A 927 -10.36 -24.70 8.90
N ALA A 928 -10.29 -24.75 7.56
CA ALA A 928 -10.20 -23.56 6.72
C ALA A 928 -11.57 -22.89 6.54
N SER A 929 -12.65 -23.66 6.43
CA SER A 929 -13.98 -23.07 6.25
C SER A 929 -14.50 -22.38 7.52
N PHE A 930 -14.32 -22.97 8.71
CA PHE A 930 -14.87 -22.40 9.94
C PHE A 930 -14.22 -21.07 10.33
N ILE A 931 -12.91 -20.92 10.16
CA ILE A 931 -12.23 -19.64 10.46
C ILE A 931 -12.66 -18.53 9.51
N VAL A 932 -12.85 -18.87 8.23
CA VAL A 932 -13.30 -17.93 7.19
C VAL A 932 -14.76 -17.55 7.43
N ASP A 933 -15.61 -18.50 7.82
CA ASP A 933 -16.99 -18.22 8.24
C ASP A 933 -16.99 -17.24 9.43
N LEU A 934 -16.15 -17.45 10.45
CA LEU A 934 -16.05 -16.54 11.60
C LEU A 934 -15.57 -15.14 11.21
N ALA A 935 -14.51 -15.04 10.40
CA ALA A 935 -14.04 -13.76 9.87
C ALA A 935 -15.13 -13.05 9.06
N THR A 936 -15.89 -13.80 8.26
CA THR A 936 -17.04 -13.31 7.48
C THR A 936 -18.15 -12.81 8.39
N ALA A 937 -18.46 -13.53 9.48
CA ALA A 937 -19.48 -13.12 10.43
C ALA A 937 -19.14 -11.81 11.14
N LEU A 938 -17.87 -11.62 11.50
CA LEU A 938 -17.35 -10.37 12.05
C LEU A 938 -17.35 -9.24 11.00
N ALA A 939 -16.77 -9.48 9.81
CA ALA A 939 -16.62 -8.48 8.76
C ALA A 939 -17.96 -7.98 8.20
N PHE A 940 -18.90 -8.90 7.99
CA PHE A 940 -20.19 -8.64 7.33
C PHE A 940 -21.37 -8.66 8.28
N ASN A 941 -21.12 -8.81 9.59
CA ASN A 941 -22.13 -8.74 10.63
C ASN A 941 -23.32 -9.70 10.38
N THR A 942 -23.01 -10.97 10.09
CA THR A 942 -24.01 -11.94 9.62
C THR A 942 -24.92 -12.46 10.74
N HIS A 943 -24.54 -12.28 12.02
CA HIS A 943 -25.22 -12.83 13.20
C HIS A 943 -25.30 -14.36 13.16
N GLU A 944 -24.26 -15.00 12.64
CA GLU A 944 -24.18 -16.45 12.59
C GLU A 944 -24.04 -17.05 13.99
N ARG A 945 -24.69 -18.19 14.19
CA ARG A 945 -24.53 -18.99 15.41
C ARG A 945 -23.28 -19.86 15.28
N MET A 946 -22.33 -19.69 16.19
CA MET A 946 -21.06 -20.42 16.17
C MET A 946 -20.71 -20.94 17.57
N LEU A 947 -20.07 -22.12 17.65
CA LEU A 947 -19.48 -22.60 18.90
C LEU A 947 -18.15 -21.90 19.12
N LEU A 948 -18.04 -21.14 20.21
CA LEU A 948 -16.85 -20.36 20.55
C LEU A 948 -16.42 -20.64 21.99
N ILE A 949 -15.13 -20.44 22.27
CA ILE A 949 -14.58 -20.49 23.62
C ILE A 949 -14.56 -19.07 24.19
N VAL A 950 -15.46 -18.81 25.14
CA VAL A 950 -15.77 -17.47 25.64
C VAL A 950 -15.84 -17.46 27.15
N ARG A 951 -15.72 -16.27 27.77
CA ARG A 951 -15.90 -16.14 29.21
C ARG A 951 -17.34 -16.48 29.58
N ASN A 952 -17.53 -17.34 30.58
CA ASN A 952 -18.84 -17.83 31.01
C ASN A 952 -19.79 -16.69 31.36
N ASN A 953 -19.37 -15.75 32.22
CA ASN A 953 -20.13 -14.57 32.60
C ASN A 953 -21.64 -14.81 32.89
N GLY A 954 -21.98 -15.96 33.48
CA GLY A 954 -23.35 -16.36 33.80
C GLY A 954 -24.14 -17.07 32.69
N ALA A 955 -23.53 -17.37 31.53
CA ALA A 955 -24.16 -18.19 30.49
C ALA A 955 -24.51 -19.60 31.00
N ILE A 956 -23.58 -20.21 31.73
CA ILE A 956 -23.82 -21.35 32.61
C ILE A 956 -23.96 -20.82 34.03
N GLU A 957 -25.17 -20.87 34.56
CA GLU A 957 -25.60 -20.16 35.78
C GLU A 957 -24.88 -20.66 37.03
N ASN A 958 -24.73 -21.98 37.16
CA ASN A 958 -24.20 -22.64 38.36
C ASN A 958 -22.70 -22.98 38.25
N PHE A 959 -21.95 -22.28 37.40
CA PHE A 959 -20.53 -22.47 37.14
C PHE A 959 -19.73 -21.17 37.25
N ASP A 960 -18.41 -21.25 37.39
CA ASP A 960 -17.55 -20.08 37.58
C ASP A 960 -17.71 -19.05 36.45
N LYS A 961 -18.00 -17.79 36.81
CA LYS A 961 -18.20 -16.68 35.88
C LYS A 961 -16.95 -16.35 35.05
N ASP A 962 -15.77 -16.69 35.56
CA ASP A 962 -14.49 -16.38 34.93
C ASP A 962 -13.94 -17.55 34.10
N ALA A 963 -14.60 -18.71 34.11
CA ALA A 963 -14.21 -19.84 33.28
C ALA A 963 -14.36 -19.53 31.79
N MET A 964 -13.42 -20.02 30.98
CA MET A 964 -13.53 -20.01 29.52
C MET A 964 -14.31 -21.26 29.07
N VAL A 965 -15.58 -21.07 28.74
CA VAL A 965 -16.53 -22.13 28.36
C VAL A 965 -16.71 -22.20 26.85
N GLU A 966 -16.96 -23.39 26.32
CA GLU A 966 -17.27 -23.62 24.90
C GLU A 966 -18.80 -23.73 24.73
N ILE A 967 -19.41 -22.71 24.14
CA ILE A 967 -20.87 -22.58 24.02
C ILE A 967 -21.28 -21.91 22.69
N PRO A 968 -22.53 -22.10 22.24
CA PRO A 968 -23.08 -21.35 21.13
C PRO A 968 -23.10 -19.84 21.41
N CYS A 969 -22.66 -19.06 20.45
CA CYS A 969 -22.67 -17.61 20.46
C CYS A 969 -23.25 -17.08 19.15
N ILE A 970 -23.85 -15.88 19.17
CA ILE A 970 -24.21 -15.13 17.97
C ILE A 970 -23.05 -14.19 17.63
N VAL A 971 -22.51 -14.27 16.42
CA VAL A 971 -21.34 -13.48 16.01
C VAL A 971 -21.73 -12.35 15.07
N GLY A 972 -21.39 -11.13 15.44
CA GLY A 972 -21.56 -9.92 14.63
C GLY A 972 -20.31 -9.05 14.65
N LYS A 973 -20.37 -7.86 14.06
CA LYS A 973 -19.20 -6.97 13.93
C LYS A 973 -18.58 -6.51 15.26
N ASP A 974 -19.40 -6.49 16.31
CA ASP A 974 -19.00 -6.06 17.65
C ASP A 974 -18.41 -7.22 18.47
N GLY A 975 -18.27 -8.42 17.87
CA GLY A 975 -17.75 -9.63 18.51
C GLY A 975 -18.82 -10.71 18.62
N TYR A 976 -18.97 -11.28 19.81
CA TYR A 976 -19.87 -12.40 20.07
C TYR A 976 -20.84 -12.11 21.22
N GLU A 977 -22.03 -12.69 21.13
CA GLU A 977 -23.06 -12.70 22.17
C GLU A 977 -23.30 -14.15 22.64
N PRO A 978 -22.88 -14.52 23.86
CA PRO A 978 -23.05 -15.87 24.38
C PRO A 978 -24.53 -16.24 24.58
N ILE A 979 -24.91 -17.45 24.19
CA ILE A 979 -26.26 -17.95 24.41
C ILE A 979 -26.34 -18.62 25.78
N THR A 980 -27.27 -18.15 26.61
CA THR A 980 -27.50 -18.71 27.95
C THR A 980 -27.87 -20.20 27.87
N ILE A 981 -27.12 -21.01 28.61
CA ILE A 981 -27.33 -22.45 28.79
C ILE A 981 -28.28 -22.70 29.97
N GLY A 982 -28.10 -21.97 31.07
CA GLY A 982 -28.83 -22.15 32.33
C GLY A 982 -28.05 -23.00 33.33
N THR A 983 -28.77 -23.71 34.20
CA THR A 983 -28.19 -24.62 35.19
C THR A 983 -27.82 -25.97 34.55
N ILE A 984 -26.55 -26.40 34.72
CA ILE A 984 -26.08 -27.71 34.24
C ILE A 984 -26.16 -28.78 35.34
N PRO A 985 -26.28 -30.08 35.00
CA PRO A 985 -26.45 -31.15 35.99
C PRO A 985 -25.18 -31.46 36.80
N THR A 986 -25.36 -32.14 37.93
CA THR A 986 -24.28 -32.42 38.90
C THR A 986 -23.08 -33.16 38.32
N PHE A 987 -23.32 -34.16 37.46
CA PHE A 987 -22.25 -34.98 36.89
C PHE A 987 -21.32 -34.14 35.99
N GLN A 988 -21.91 -33.41 35.04
CA GLN A 988 -21.21 -32.52 34.13
C GLN A 988 -20.52 -31.39 34.89
N LYS A 989 -21.20 -30.78 35.85
CA LYS A 989 -20.62 -29.73 36.68
C LYS A 989 -19.38 -30.23 37.42
N GLY A 990 -19.47 -31.36 38.13
CA GLY A 990 -18.34 -31.90 38.89
C GLY A 990 -17.11 -32.19 38.02
N LEU A 991 -17.34 -32.72 36.83
CA LEU A 991 -16.30 -32.94 35.83
C LEU A 991 -15.67 -31.63 35.33
N MET A 992 -16.50 -30.64 35.01
CA MET A 992 -16.05 -29.33 34.53
C MET A 992 -15.28 -28.53 35.59
N GLU A 993 -15.71 -28.57 36.86
CA GLU A 993 -15.02 -27.90 37.98
C GLU A 993 -13.61 -28.45 38.18
N GLN A 994 -13.45 -29.77 38.05
CA GLN A 994 -12.14 -30.40 38.11
C GLN A 994 -11.25 -29.94 36.94
N GLN A 995 -11.78 -29.95 35.72
CA GLN A 995 -11.01 -29.64 34.52
C GLN A 995 -10.63 -28.15 34.43
N VAL A 996 -11.55 -27.22 34.73
CA VAL A 996 -11.24 -25.78 34.72
C VAL A 996 -10.18 -25.42 35.77
N ALA A 997 -10.14 -26.13 36.91
CA ALA A 997 -9.11 -25.93 37.91
C ALA A 997 -7.71 -26.30 37.38
N VAL A 998 -7.59 -27.34 36.55
CA VAL A 998 -6.33 -27.72 35.90
C VAL A 998 -5.83 -26.62 34.98
N GLU A 999 -6.72 -26.06 34.17
CA GLU A 999 -6.40 -24.98 33.22
C GLU A 999 -5.93 -23.72 33.97
N LYS A 1000 -6.69 -23.29 34.99
CA LYS A 1000 -6.34 -22.13 35.83
C LYS A 1000 -5.02 -22.30 36.56
N LEU A 1001 -4.75 -23.48 37.14
CA LEU A 1001 -3.50 -23.77 37.84
C LEU A 1001 -2.30 -23.84 36.89
N THR A 1002 -2.52 -24.26 35.65
CA THR A 1002 -1.46 -24.24 34.63
C THR A 1002 -1.08 -22.79 34.30
N VAL A 1003 -2.07 -21.90 34.15
CA VAL A 1003 -1.81 -20.48 33.92
C VAL A 1003 -1.21 -19.80 35.16
N ASP A 1004 -1.62 -20.17 36.38
CA ASP A 1004 -0.96 -19.73 37.62
C ASP A 1004 0.52 -20.13 37.64
N ALA A 1005 0.82 -21.37 37.24
CA ALA A 1005 2.18 -21.87 37.21
C ALA A 1005 3.06 -21.11 36.21
N TYR A 1006 2.51 -20.78 35.04
CA TYR A 1006 3.17 -19.93 34.06
C TYR A 1006 3.44 -18.53 34.61
N GLU A 1007 2.41 -17.87 35.15
CA GLU A 1007 2.52 -16.50 35.68
C GLU A 1007 3.56 -16.39 36.80
N GLN A 1008 3.55 -17.35 37.72
CA GLN A 1008 4.34 -17.31 38.95
C GLN A 1008 5.70 -18.02 38.81
N GLY A 1009 5.93 -18.73 37.69
CA GLY A 1009 7.02 -19.69 37.56
C GLY A 1009 6.99 -20.71 38.70
N SER A 1010 5.84 -21.29 39.01
CA SER A 1010 5.68 -22.13 40.23
C SER A 1010 5.68 -23.62 39.92
N TYR A 1011 6.66 -24.35 40.47
CA TYR A 1011 6.68 -25.80 40.42
C TYR A 1011 5.44 -26.41 41.08
N HIS A 1012 5.09 -25.91 42.26
CA HIS A 1012 3.98 -26.44 43.05
C HIS A 1012 2.63 -26.30 42.36
N LYS A 1013 2.36 -25.16 41.71
CA LYS A 1013 1.10 -24.96 40.97
C LYS A 1013 0.98 -25.90 39.79
N LEU A 1014 2.07 -26.14 39.05
CA LEU A 1014 2.05 -27.08 37.93
C LEU A 1014 1.88 -28.53 38.42
N TRP A 1015 2.50 -28.87 39.55
CA TRP A 1015 2.29 -30.17 40.19
C TRP A 1015 0.84 -30.36 40.65
N GLN A 1016 0.20 -29.32 41.19
CA GLN A 1016 -1.22 -29.33 41.53
C GLN A 1016 -2.09 -29.52 40.28
N ALA A 1017 -1.81 -28.83 39.18
CA ALA A 1017 -2.53 -28.99 37.91
C ALA A 1017 -2.45 -30.44 37.40
N LEU A 1018 -1.24 -31.03 37.37
CA LEU A 1018 -1.05 -32.43 36.98
C LEU A 1018 -1.73 -33.40 37.94
N THR A 1019 -1.73 -33.12 39.25
CA THR A 1019 -2.38 -33.97 40.26
C THR A 1019 -3.91 -33.93 40.14
N LEU A 1020 -4.48 -32.78 39.79
CA LEU A 1020 -5.93 -32.64 39.58
C LEU A 1020 -6.40 -33.18 38.24
N SER A 1021 -5.51 -33.27 37.26
CA SER A 1021 -5.84 -33.83 35.95
C SER A 1021 -6.42 -35.24 36.09
N LYS A 1022 -7.64 -35.43 35.60
CA LYS A 1022 -8.37 -36.69 35.74
C LYS A 1022 -7.65 -37.89 35.11
N THR A 1023 -6.78 -37.63 34.13
CA THR A 1023 -5.97 -38.66 33.46
C THR A 1023 -4.82 -39.16 34.33
N VAL A 1024 -4.43 -38.43 35.38
CA VAL A 1024 -3.29 -38.75 36.24
C VAL A 1024 -3.79 -39.45 37.52
N PRO A 1025 -3.33 -40.67 37.81
CA PRO A 1025 -3.92 -41.48 38.88
C PRO A 1025 -3.49 -41.06 40.30
N SER A 1026 -2.38 -40.33 40.46
CA SER A 1026 -1.90 -39.89 41.78
C SER A 1026 -0.90 -38.74 41.71
N ALA A 1027 -0.76 -38.01 42.82
CA ALA A 1027 0.25 -36.95 42.97
C ALA A 1027 1.70 -37.45 42.78
N ASN A 1028 1.99 -38.71 43.12
CA ASN A 1028 3.32 -39.30 42.94
C ASN A 1028 3.65 -39.48 41.44
N VAL A 1029 2.67 -39.90 40.65
CA VAL A 1029 2.81 -40.00 39.18
C VAL A 1029 2.88 -38.61 38.56
N ALA A 1030 2.03 -37.68 39.01
CA ALA A 1030 2.07 -36.28 38.59
C ALA A 1030 3.45 -35.65 38.76
N LYS A 1031 4.11 -35.91 39.90
CA LYS A 1031 5.45 -35.38 40.19
C LYS A 1031 6.50 -35.91 39.21
N LYS A 1032 6.49 -37.21 38.94
CA LYS A 1032 7.44 -37.85 38.01
C LYS A 1032 7.29 -37.30 36.59
N ILE A 1033 6.05 -37.16 36.12
CA ILE A 1033 5.74 -36.55 34.82
C ILE A 1033 6.23 -35.10 34.78
N LEU A 1034 5.98 -34.31 35.83
CA LEU A 1034 6.45 -32.93 35.93
C LEU A 1034 7.97 -32.83 35.85
N ASP A 1035 8.69 -33.65 36.62
CA ASP A 1035 10.15 -33.61 36.66
C ASP A 1035 10.76 -33.92 35.27
N ASP A 1036 10.22 -34.93 34.56
CA ASP A 1036 10.63 -35.26 33.19
C ASP A 1036 10.27 -34.13 32.19
N TYR A 1037 9.09 -33.52 32.34
CA TYR A 1037 8.70 -32.42 31.47
C TYR A 1037 9.55 -31.17 31.66
N ILE A 1038 9.93 -30.84 32.91
CA ILE A 1038 10.83 -29.71 33.17
C ILE A 1038 12.12 -29.89 32.39
N GLU A 1039 12.68 -31.10 32.37
CA GLU A 1039 13.92 -31.36 31.65
C GLU A 1039 13.82 -31.13 30.15
N VAL A 1040 12.78 -31.65 29.50
CA VAL A 1040 12.64 -31.53 28.04
C VAL A 1040 12.12 -30.18 27.57
N ASN A 1041 11.53 -29.38 28.47
CA ASN A 1041 10.97 -28.06 28.16
C ASN A 1041 11.85 -26.88 28.63
N LYS A 1042 13.08 -27.11 29.09
CA LYS A 1042 13.99 -26.05 29.60
C LYS A 1042 14.12 -24.83 28.70
N GLU A 1043 14.06 -25.00 27.38
CA GLU A 1043 14.18 -23.90 26.40
C GLU A 1043 12.85 -23.18 26.11
N TYR A 1044 11.72 -23.72 26.57
CA TYR A 1044 10.38 -23.22 26.24
C TYR A 1044 9.60 -22.71 27.46
N TRP A 1045 9.75 -23.36 28.62
CA TRP A 1045 9.03 -22.97 29.84
C TRP A 1045 9.74 -21.87 30.59
N PRO A 1046 9.01 -21.04 31.36
CA PRO A 1046 9.64 -20.20 32.37
C PRO A 1046 10.37 -21.05 33.40
N GLU A 1047 11.41 -20.49 34.03
CA GLU A 1047 12.10 -21.14 35.14
C GLU A 1047 11.12 -21.38 36.30
N LEU A 1048 10.93 -22.64 36.67
CA LEU A 1048 10.05 -23.02 37.78
C LEU A 1048 10.82 -23.01 39.11
N LYS A 1049 10.26 -22.31 40.09
CA LYS A 1049 10.79 -22.10 41.44
C LYS A 1049 10.10 -22.97 42.47
#